data_AF-A0A6I9XMT7-F1
#
_entry.id   AF-A0A6I9XMT7-F1
#
_cell.length_a   1.000
_cell.length_b   1.000
_cell.length_c   1.000
_cell.angle_alpha   90.00
_cell.angle_beta   90.00
_cell.angle_gamma   90.00
#
_symmetry.space_group_name_H-M   'P 1'
#
loop_
_entity.id
_entity.type
_entity.pdbx_description
1 polymer ?
#
loop_
_entity_poly.entity_id
_entity_poly.type
_entity_poly.pdbx_seq_one_letter_code
_entity_poly.pdbx_strand_id
1 'polypeptide(L)'
;MRLSPISQQPPIVVFTKVKSDVPARHPVSNTSQNELNHLRRERKTSFLTKNHAEEERNNVLADFRRAASEKEGLREQLKILKEEYALDKLKLEQDVSRLENTVKRLETERLDQVSSVSLLKDKISSLEDELSMKTHQLLNTSEDSAQCKTEMTSLKLLNEQIQKSLDELQHQLTLKGSELQSAQEEIEILEDKIVTLQTKSTSQNESLLLLRSTVNALDKEKDSLQESIDEKTEKIAYLEDNLSNKEKTIFSLQKTIAQLELSLAQLKDALNGKDRELASLHRQFDAVHSELGETVRVKDMALKENRRLQDDLATMTKENQIISSELEETLHEKEDLKVRVHNYITEVSRYESLMALKERENKELLEKFQMLHSQAEEWEVKAHQAEGQNSSVRLELLSIDTERRHLRERVELLEKEIQEHIIAHQTYESQISSMAKNMAKLEEILRREKEEKSSMNHDVAAVRDLCLKLESGKDLLSRQLTSKSLELERIVSEFENSKSETELLKKQLSSERVTIQNLETLLSTSRDNDFQNHLITHEKDSEIQLLKDKLSLSESKLTSLTREVSILRNKLAQLQTDYDIVKRQLTTEQFERERAIQEMRRLGYTTTTFPASSPLSSTLRSPSPSPEGAFSITTERTEKNVGFKD
;
A
#
# COMPACT_ATOMS: atom_id res chain seq x y z
N MET A 1 68.57 -59.92 5.67
CA MET A 1 69.38 -61.13 5.93
C MET A 1 68.69 -62.34 5.30
N ARG A 2 69.45 -63.40 4.97
CA ARG A 2 68.98 -64.59 4.26
C ARG A 2 68.19 -65.55 5.19
N LEU A 3 67.38 -66.42 4.58
CA LEU A 3 66.92 -67.74 5.06
C LEU A 3 65.76 -67.84 6.08
N SER A 4 64.58 -68.21 5.56
CA SER A 4 63.76 -69.33 6.07
C SER A 4 64.60 -70.64 6.08
N PRO A 5 64.25 -71.75 6.78
CA PRO A 5 63.07 -72.57 6.38
C PRO A 5 62.49 -73.62 7.39
N ILE A 6 61.45 -74.38 6.95
CA ILE A 6 61.20 -75.85 7.21
C ILE A 6 60.83 -76.25 8.68
N SER A 7 59.98 -77.25 9.02
CA SER A 7 59.44 -78.47 8.38
C SER A 7 57.99 -78.79 8.89
N GLN A 8 57.01 -79.29 8.09
CA GLN A 8 56.67 -80.73 7.82
C GLN A 8 56.13 -81.52 9.04
N GLN A 9 55.13 -82.43 9.03
CA GLN A 9 54.19 -83.10 8.10
C GLN A 9 53.69 -84.41 8.86
N PRO A 10 53.07 -85.48 8.29
CA PRO A 10 51.72 -85.50 7.71
C PRO A 10 50.64 -86.47 8.36
N PRO A 11 50.21 -87.65 7.82
CA PRO A 11 48.78 -87.85 7.42
C PRO A 11 48.14 -89.26 7.62
N ILE A 12 46.99 -89.51 6.93
CA ILE A 12 46.49 -90.82 6.42
C ILE A 12 45.92 -91.84 7.47
N VAL A 13 44.99 -92.77 7.16
CA VAL A 13 43.75 -92.80 6.35
C VAL A 13 43.00 -94.14 6.64
N VAL A 14 41.65 -94.13 6.59
CA VAL A 14 40.69 -95.28 6.40
C VAL A 14 41.01 -96.68 6.95
N PHE A 15 40.13 -97.25 7.80
CA PHE A 15 39.32 -98.47 7.52
C PHE A 15 38.38 -98.83 8.70
N THR A 16 37.24 -99.45 8.39
CA THR A 16 36.34 -100.23 9.28
C THR A 16 36.57 -100.14 10.81
N LYS A 17 35.69 -99.41 11.54
CA LYS A 17 35.39 -99.58 12.99
C LYS A 17 36.19 -98.65 14.19
N VAL A 18 36.67 -97.24 14.15
CA VAL A 18 36.80 -95.81 15.07
C VAL A 18 38.03 -94.90 15.94
N LYS A 19 38.23 -93.43 16.14
CA LYS A 19 38.93 -92.36 17.27
C LYS A 19 39.59 -90.74 17.17
N SER A 20 39.87 -89.72 18.22
CA SER A 20 40.90 -88.40 18.50
C SER A 20 40.80 -86.91 19.42
N ASP A 21 41.71 -85.75 19.51
CA ASP A 21 42.24 -84.67 20.67
C ASP A 21 42.77 -82.98 20.61
N VAL A 22 43.30 -82.05 21.66
CA VAL A 22 44.26 -80.63 21.80
C VAL A 22 44.36 -79.24 22.91
N PRO A 23 45.01 -77.86 22.90
CA PRO A 23 45.72 -76.82 24.00
C PRO A 23 45.79 -75.06 24.19
N ALA A 24 46.63 -74.17 25.03
CA ALA A 24 46.69 -72.52 25.41
C ALA A 24 47.93 -71.46 26.09
N ARG A 25 47.90 -70.04 26.59
CA ARG A 25 49.03 -68.91 27.18
C ARG A 25 48.88 -67.27 27.84
N HIS A 26 49.88 -66.24 28.24
CA HIS A 26 49.88 -64.73 29.03
C HIS A 26 51.10 -63.46 29.25
N PRO A 27 51.05 -62.13 29.93
CA PRO A 27 51.97 -60.72 30.02
C PRO A 27 52.26 -59.50 31.28
N VAL A 28 53.04 -58.22 31.29
CA VAL A 28 53.38 -57.01 32.43
C VAL A 28 54.18 -55.44 32.29
N SER A 29 54.36 -54.29 33.23
CA SER A 29 55.19 -52.82 33.24
C SER A 29 55.43 -51.58 34.47
N ASN A 30 56.22 -50.31 34.51
CA ASN A 30 56.48 -49.05 35.60
C ASN A 30 57.43 -47.54 35.51
N THR A 31 57.51 -46.31 36.35
CA THR A 31 58.46 -44.91 36.42
C THR A 31 58.47 -43.50 37.49
N SER A 32 59.43 -42.38 37.72
CA SER A 32 59.43 -40.87 38.51
C SER A 32 60.70 -39.70 38.88
N GLN A 33 60.68 -38.26 39.28
CA GLN A 33 61.81 -37.12 39.81
C GLN A 33 61.67 -35.41 40.28
N ASN A 34 62.57 -34.45 40.96
CA ASN A 34 62.55 -32.80 41.36
C ASN A 34 63.71 -31.72 42.15
N GLU A 35 63.75 -30.24 42.21
CA GLU A 35 64.20 -28.92 43.19
C GLU A 35 65.38 -27.62 43.32
N LEU A 36 65.35 -26.33 44.08
CA LEU A 36 66.33 -25.01 44.33
C LEU A 36 66.08 -23.72 45.41
N ASN A 37 67.11 -22.93 45.92
CA ASN A 37 67.25 -21.50 46.53
C ASN A 37 66.27 -20.92 47.61
N HIS A 38 66.71 -20.72 48.86
CA HIS A 38 65.94 -19.99 49.88
C HIS A 38 64.32 -20.51 50.15
N LEU A 39 63.60 -21.79 49.79
CA LEU A 39 62.31 -22.80 50.30
C LEU A 39 61.24 -24.02 49.50
N ARG A 40 60.32 -25.11 49.99
CA ARG A 40 59.10 -26.17 49.36
C ARG A 40 58.12 -27.51 50.02
N ARG A 41 57.11 -28.47 49.42
CA ARG A 41 55.97 -29.69 49.91
C ARG A 41 55.17 -30.98 48.99
N GLU A 42 54.11 -32.05 49.02
CA GLU A 42 52.81 -32.97 49.65
C GLU A 42 52.06 -34.50 49.08
N ARG A 43 50.88 -35.34 49.51
CA ARG A 43 50.10 -36.81 49.01
C ARG A 43 48.64 -37.73 49.51
N LYS A 44 47.89 -38.91 48.94
CA LYS A 44 46.50 -39.85 49.34
C LYS A 44 45.81 -41.37 48.68
N THR A 45 44.71 -42.32 49.11
CA THR A 45 43.89 -43.70 48.47
C THR A 45 42.58 -44.75 49.09
N SER A 46 41.74 -45.85 48.48
CA SER A 46 40.71 -47.12 49.00
C SER A 46 39.37 -48.06 48.28
N PHE A 47 38.71 -49.38 48.60
CA PHE A 47 37.38 -50.31 48.01
C PHE A 47 36.61 -51.85 48.52
N LEU A 48 35.44 -52.64 48.01
CA LEU A 48 34.72 -54.18 48.22
C LEU A 48 33.15 -54.81 47.66
N THR A 49 32.17 -55.97 47.66
CA THR A 49 31.57 -57.53 48.01
C THR A 49 30.09 -58.37 47.49
N LYS A 50 29.57 -59.78 47.56
CA LYS A 50 28.09 -60.58 47.18
C LYS A 50 27.30 -62.15 47.54
N ASN A 51 26.36 -62.98 46.73
CA ASN A 51 24.99 -64.04 46.73
C ASN A 51 24.48 -65.71 47.05
N HIS A 52 23.28 -66.48 46.56
CA HIS A 52 22.48 -67.96 46.84
C HIS A 52 21.11 -68.67 45.98
N ALA A 53 20.16 -69.83 45.92
CA ALA A 53 19.55 -71.34 46.35
C ALA A 53 18.13 -72.23 45.70
N GLU A 54 17.56 -73.59 45.92
CA GLU A 54 16.08 -74.40 45.64
C GLU A 54 15.60 -76.10 45.32
N GLU A 55 14.28 -76.82 45.33
CA GLU A 55 13.70 -78.41 45.07
C GLU A 55 12.06 -79.12 44.98
N GLU A 56 11.52 -80.45 44.57
CA GLU A 56 10.02 -81.25 44.55
C GLU A 56 9.48 -82.93 44.25
N ARG A 57 8.13 -83.57 44.11
CA ARG A 57 7.49 -85.16 44.04
C ARG A 57 5.93 -85.86 43.56
N ASN A 58 5.42 -87.25 43.52
CA ASN A 58 4.02 -88.01 42.95
C ASN A 58 3.30 -89.64 43.19
N ASN A 59 2.04 -90.29 42.72
CA ASN A 59 1.26 -91.80 42.90
C ASN A 59 -0.16 -92.55 42.12
N VAL A 60 -0.84 -93.87 42.29
CA VAL A 60 -2.08 -94.75 41.51
C VAL A 60 -3.05 -96.18 41.94
N LEU A 61 -4.22 -96.87 41.31
CA LEU A 61 -5.23 -98.20 41.67
C LEU A 61 -6.44 -99.11 40.73
N ALA A 62 -7.19 -100.39 40.96
CA ALA A 62 -8.56 -101.19 40.33
C ALA A 62 -9.22 -102.85 40.53
N ASP A 63 -10.28 -103.62 39.79
CA ASP A 63 -11.01 -105.08 39.72
C ASP A 63 -10.26 -106.31 39.08
N PHE A 64 -9.63 -107.24 39.81
CA PHE A 64 -8.18 -107.46 39.58
C PHE A 64 -7.55 -108.62 38.75
N ARG A 65 -8.25 -109.40 37.90
CA ARG A 65 -7.53 -109.83 36.65
C ARG A 65 -7.60 -108.71 35.63
N ARG A 66 -8.78 -108.12 35.46
CA ARG A 66 -8.96 -106.88 34.72
C ARG A 66 -8.03 -105.81 35.29
N ALA A 67 -8.08 -105.50 36.56
CA ALA A 67 -7.21 -104.50 37.16
C ALA A 67 -5.86 -104.91 37.71
N ALA A 68 -5.47 -106.17 37.67
CA ALA A 68 -4.04 -106.42 37.62
C ALA A 68 -3.53 -106.13 36.20
N SER A 69 -4.29 -106.43 35.14
CA SER A 69 -3.93 -105.99 33.78
C SER A 69 -4.16 -104.50 33.53
N GLU A 70 -5.06 -103.81 34.25
CA GLU A 70 -5.18 -102.35 34.25
C GLU A 70 -4.18 -101.74 35.20
N LYS A 71 -3.79 -102.35 36.33
CA LYS A 71 -2.68 -101.85 37.17
C LYS A 71 -1.32 -102.05 36.51
N GLU A 72 -1.11 -103.17 35.83
CA GLU A 72 0.11 -103.45 35.08
C GLU A 72 0.11 -102.70 33.74
N GLY A 73 -1.06 -102.56 33.10
CA GLY A 73 -1.28 -101.67 31.97
C GLY A 73 -1.12 -100.19 32.31
N LEU A 74 -1.58 -99.74 33.49
CA LEU A 74 -1.34 -98.40 34.03
C LEU A 74 0.11 -98.23 34.50
N ARG A 75 0.78 -99.29 34.98
CA ARG A 75 2.22 -99.26 35.25
C ARG A 75 3.03 -99.15 33.98
N GLU A 76 2.70 -99.91 32.94
CA GLU A 76 3.40 -99.86 31.67
C GLU A 76 3.07 -98.57 30.91
N GLN A 77 1.82 -98.09 30.96
CA GLN A 77 1.48 -96.72 30.51
C GLN A 77 2.24 -95.66 31.32
N LEU A 78 2.31 -95.74 32.65
CA LEU A 78 3.03 -94.78 33.50
C LEU A 78 4.55 -94.93 33.38
N LYS A 79 5.05 -96.07 32.89
CA LYS A 79 6.45 -96.32 32.54
C LYS A 79 6.78 -95.76 31.17
N ILE A 80 5.98 -96.06 30.14
CA ILE A 80 6.05 -95.45 28.81
C ILE A 80 5.96 -93.93 28.94
N LEU A 81 4.97 -93.40 29.67
CA LEU A 81 4.77 -91.96 29.85
C LEU A 81 5.88 -91.31 30.71
N LYS A 82 6.59 -92.07 31.55
CA LYS A 82 7.83 -91.63 32.22
C LYS A 82 9.06 -91.69 31.30
N GLU A 83 9.17 -92.71 30.45
CA GLU A 83 10.26 -92.89 29.49
C GLU A 83 10.14 -91.87 28.35
N GLU A 84 8.93 -91.59 27.88
CA GLU A 84 8.56 -90.54 26.93
C GLU A 84 8.79 -89.15 27.54
N TYR A 85 8.32 -88.89 28.77
CA TYR A 85 8.65 -87.66 29.49
C TYR A 85 10.15 -87.49 29.73
N ALA A 86 10.89 -88.56 30.03
CA ALA A 86 12.35 -88.50 30.19
C ALA A 86 13.08 -88.27 28.86
N LEU A 87 12.61 -88.87 27.77
CA LEU A 87 13.14 -88.68 26.42
C LEU A 87 12.87 -87.25 25.93
N ASP A 88 11.66 -86.73 26.12
CA ASP A 88 11.30 -85.37 25.73
C ASP A 88 11.94 -84.33 26.65
N LYS A 89 12.09 -84.61 27.94
CA LYS A 89 12.93 -83.80 28.84
C LYS A 89 14.38 -83.78 28.36
N LEU A 90 14.96 -84.92 27.97
CA LEU A 90 16.33 -84.98 27.44
C LEU A 90 16.48 -84.22 26.10
N LYS A 91 15.49 -84.32 25.20
CA LYS A 91 15.44 -83.52 23.97
C LYS A 91 15.37 -82.02 24.29
N LEU A 92 14.49 -81.62 25.21
CA LEU A 92 14.36 -80.23 25.66
C LEU A 92 15.65 -79.72 26.32
N GLU A 93 16.33 -80.52 27.15
CA GLU A 93 17.63 -80.16 27.75
C GLU A 93 18.75 -80.06 26.69
N GLN A 94 18.75 -80.94 25.68
CA GLN A 94 19.67 -80.85 24.53
C GLN A 94 19.38 -79.63 23.65
N ASP A 95 18.11 -79.31 23.38
CA ASP A 95 17.72 -78.14 22.60
C ASP A 95 17.94 -76.84 23.37
N VAL A 96 17.72 -76.80 24.69
CA VAL A 96 18.10 -75.67 25.55
C VAL A 96 19.62 -75.49 25.53
N SER A 97 20.41 -76.55 25.72
CA SER A 97 21.88 -76.48 25.64
C SER A 97 22.37 -76.03 24.25
N ARG A 98 21.74 -76.52 23.17
CA ARG A 98 22.02 -76.11 21.79
C ARG A 98 21.68 -74.63 21.58
N LEU A 99 20.52 -74.18 22.05
CA LEU A 99 20.08 -72.79 21.97
C LEU A 99 20.99 -71.87 22.79
N GLU A 100 21.31 -72.21 24.04
CA GLU A 100 22.26 -71.47 24.88
C GLU A 100 23.64 -71.32 24.22
N ASN A 101 24.17 -72.39 23.61
CA ASN A 101 25.44 -72.33 22.90
C ASN A 101 25.34 -71.45 21.64
N THR A 102 24.21 -71.46 20.92
CA THR A 102 24.01 -70.52 19.81
C THR A 102 23.83 -69.07 20.27
N VAL A 103 23.17 -68.83 21.41
CA VAL A 103 23.02 -67.49 22.02
C VAL A 103 24.39 -66.98 22.45
N LYS A 104 25.17 -67.75 23.22
CA LYS A 104 26.53 -67.40 23.64
C LYS A 104 27.42 -67.05 22.44
N ARG A 105 27.35 -67.83 21.35
CA ARG A 105 28.10 -67.55 20.11
C ARG A 105 27.63 -66.25 19.42
N LEU A 106 26.33 -66.02 19.34
CA LEU A 106 25.78 -64.77 18.79
C LEU A 106 26.09 -63.56 19.68
N GLU A 107 26.17 -63.73 21.00
CA GLU A 107 26.60 -62.69 21.93
C GLU A 107 28.08 -62.34 21.78
N THR A 108 28.96 -63.34 21.58
CA THR A 108 30.37 -63.08 21.25
C THR A 108 30.51 -62.42 19.88
N GLU A 109 29.85 -62.93 18.83
CA GLU A 109 29.85 -62.30 17.49
C GLU A 109 29.33 -60.86 17.54
N ARG A 110 28.29 -60.59 18.34
CA ARG A 110 27.76 -59.23 18.58
C ARG A 110 28.76 -58.34 19.33
N LEU A 111 29.45 -58.85 20.36
CA LEU A 111 30.47 -58.09 21.09
C LEU A 111 31.67 -57.77 20.20
N ASP A 112 32.13 -58.73 19.39
CA ASP A 112 33.21 -58.54 18.43
C ASP A 112 32.82 -57.51 17.36
N GLN A 113 31.60 -57.59 16.82
CA GLN A 113 31.05 -56.57 15.90
C GLN A 113 30.93 -55.19 16.56
N VAL A 114 30.46 -55.09 17.82
CA VAL A 114 30.40 -53.82 18.55
C VAL A 114 31.80 -53.23 18.78
N SER A 115 32.80 -54.06 19.11
CA SER A 115 34.19 -53.61 19.27
C SER A 115 34.79 -53.12 17.94
N SER A 116 34.51 -53.83 16.84
CA SER A 116 34.92 -53.46 15.48
C SER A 116 34.26 -52.15 15.03
N VAL A 117 32.96 -51.98 15.29
CA VAL A 117 32.24 -50.71 15.03
C VAL A 117 32.76 -49.57 15.91
N SER A 118 33.18 -49.83 17.16
CA SER A 118 33.84 -48.81 17.99
C SER A 118 35.18 -48.40 17.37
N LEU A 119 36.04 -49.36 17.05
CA LEU A 119 37.36 -49.10 16.45
C LEU A 119 37.24 -48.37 15.10
N LEU A 120 36.22 -48.71 14.29
CA LEU A 120 35.94 -48.00 13.03
C LEU A 120 35.40 -46.58 13.28
N LYS A 121 34.60 -46.34 14.32
CA LYS A 121 34.18 -44.98 14.73
C LYS A 121 35.37 -44.15 15.21
N ASP A 122 36.23 -44.71 16.05
CA ASP A 122 37.45 -44.04 16.53
C ASP A 122 38.41 -43.75 15.35
N LYS A 123 38.47 -44.66 14.35
CA LYS A 123 39.26 -44.43 13.14
C LYS A 123 38.62 -43.43 12.18
N ILE A 124 37.28 -43.35 12.11
CA ILE A 124 36.58 -42.29 11.38
C ILE A 124 36.82 -40.94 12.06
N SER A 125 36.60 -40.82 13.38
CA SER A 125 36.82 -39.58 14.13
C SER A 125 38.26 -39.07 13.99
N SER A 126 39.26 -39.94 14.09
CA SER A 126 40.66 -39.53 13.89
C SER A 126 40.99 -39.15 12.43
N LEU A 127 40.32 -39.73 11.43
CA LEU A 127 40.43 -39.30 10.04
C LEU A 127 39.67 -38.00 9.76
N GLU A 128 38.56 -37.74 10.46
CA GLU A 128 37.81 -36.48 10.42
C GLU A 128 38.60 -35.34 11.09
N ASP A 129 39.26 -35.61 12.22
CA ASP A 129 40.20 -34.67 12.87
C ASP A 129 41.43 -34.41 11.99
N GLU A 130 42.05 -35.45 11.41
CA GLU A 130 43.15 -35.30 10.45
C GLU A 130 42.72 -34.51 9.21
N LEU A 131 41.53 -34.75 8.67
CA LEU A 131 40.98 -34.03 7.52
C LEU A 131 40.66 -32.56 7.88
N SER A 132 40.11 -32.30 9.06
CA SER A 132 39.87 -30.96 9.60
C SER A 132 41.18 -30.19 9.74
N MET A 133 42.19 -30.78 10.38
CA MET A 133 43.54 -30.22 10.49
C MET A 133 44.16 -29.96 9.11
N LYS A 134 44.00 -30.87 8.14
CA LYS A 134 44.52 -30.69 6.77
C LYS A 134 43.77 -29.61 6.01
N THR A 135 42.47 -29.45 6.24
CA THR A 135 41.65 -28.38 5.64
C THR A 135 42.05 -27.02 6.19
N HIS A 136 42.25 -26.89 7.52
CA HIS A 136 42.81 -25.67 8.10
C HIS A 136 44.24 -25.38 7.65
N GLN A 137 45.11 -26.39 7.51
CA GLN A 137 46.45 -26.21 6.94
C GLN A 137 46.41 -25.73 5.48
N LEU A 138 45.48 -26.26 4.66
CA LEU A 138 45.27 -25.80 3.28
C LEU A 138 44.68 -24.39 3.21
N LEU A 139 43.78 -24.03 4.13
CA LEU A 139 43.25 -22.66 4.21
C LEU A 139 44.36 -21.67 4.57
N ASN A 140 45.08 -21.91 5.66
CA ASN A 140 46.18 -21.05 6.10
C ASN A 140 47.25 -20.90 5.00
N THR A 141 47.71 -22.00 4.38
CA THR A 141 48.70 -21.91 3.28
C THR A 141 48.16 -21.27 2.01
N SER A 142 46.84 -21.29 1.78
CA SER A 142 46.18 -20.52 0.72
C SER A 142 46.11 -19.03 1.05
N GLU A 143 45.85 -18.66 2.31
CA GLU A 143 45.87 -17.28 2.81
C GLU A 143 47.29 -16.71 2.79
N ASP A 144 48.29 -17.45 3.29
CA ASP A 144 49.72 -17.12 3.18
C ASP A 144 50.12 -16.91 1.71
N SER A 145 49.67 -17.79 0.80
CA SER A 145 49.92 -17.66 -0.64
C SER A 145 49.24 -16.42 -1.24
N ALA A 146 48.05 -16.04 -0.77
CA ALA A 146 47.36 -14.83 -1.18
C ALA A 146 48.08 -13.58 -0.67
N GLN A 147 48.50 -13.57 0.61
CA GLN A 147 49.30 -12.49 1.19
C GLN A 147 50.62 -12.31 0.44
N CYS A 148 51.40 -13.38 0.26
CA CYS A 148 52.65 -13.36 -0.51
C CYS A 148 52.44 -12.88 -1.96
N LYS A 149 51.29 -13.17 -2.59
CA LYS A 149 50.95 -12.59 -3.91
C LYS A 149 50.71 -11.09 -3.84
N THR A 150 49.97 -10.60 -2.84
CA THR A 150 49.73 -9.15 -2.65
C THR A 150 51.02 -8.38 -2.35
N GLU A 151 51.90 -8.94 -1.50
CA GLU A 151 53.23 -8.40 -1.22
C GLU A 151 54.11 -8.41 -2.49
N MET A 152 54.09 -9.49 -3.27
CA MET A 152 54.81 -9.57 -4.55
C MET A 152 54.28 -8.56 -5.59
N THR A 153 52.98 -8.27 -5.64
CA THR A 153 52.44 -7.19 -6.50
C THR A 153 52.84 -5.81 -6.00
N SER A 154 52.88 -5.59 -4.68
CA SER A 154 53.33 -4.33 -4.07
C SER A 154 54.82 -4.08 -4.35
N LEU A 155 55.67 -5.09 -4.16
CA LEU A 155 57.10 -5.04 -4.45
C LEU A 155 57.37 -4.84 -5.95
N LYS A 156 56.57 -5.43 -6.85
CA LYS A 156 56.65 -5.15 -8.29
C LYS A 156 56.33 -3.69 -8.61
N LEU A 157 55.24 -3.14 -8.07
CA LEU A 157 54.86 -1.74 -8.28
C LEU A 157 55.94 -0.79 -7.74
N LEU A 158 56.49 -1.07 -6.57
CA LEU A 158 57.60 -0.31 -5.99
C LEU A 158 58.87 -0.40 -6.86
N ASN A 159 59.19 -1.58 -7.39
CA ASN A 159 60.34 -1.78 -8.27
C ASN A 159 60.14 -1.07 -9.63
N GLU A 160 58.93 -1.08 -10.20
CA GLU A 160 58.59 -0.27 -11.38
C GLU A 160 58.71 1.24 -11.12
N GLN A 161 58.35 1.70 -9.92
CA GLN A 161 58.50 3.11 -9.54
C GLN A 161 59.97 3.48 -9.28
N ILE A 162 60.77 2.59 -8.69
CA ILE A 162 62.23 2.75 -8.57
C ILE A 162 62.86 2.78 -9.96
N GLN A 163 62.52 1.86 -10.86
CA GLN A 163 63.03 1.84 -12.24
C GLN A 163 62.69 3.13 -12.97
N LYS A 164 61.43 3.61 -12.91
CA LYS A 164 61.06 4.92 -13.50
C LYS A 164 61.88 6.08 -12.92
N SER A 165 62.16 6.09 -11.62
CA SER A 165 63.01 7.11 -11.01
C SER A 165 64.49 6.97 -11.40
N LEU A 166 64.97 5.76 -11.67
CA LEU A 166 66.32 5.49 -12.17
C LEU A 166 66.46 5.93 -13.64
N ASP A 167 65.47 5.62 -14.48
CA ASP A 167 65.41 6.02 -15.88
C ASP A 167 65.38 7.56 -16.00
N GLU A 168 64.59 8.24 -15.17
CA GLU A 168 64.55 9.71 -15.07
C GLU A 168 65.90 10.29 -14.61
N LEU A 169 66.52 9.72 -13.57
CA LEU A 169 67.85 10.17 -13.11
C LEU A 169 68.95 9.90 -14.14
N GLN A 170 68.87 8.79 -14.90
CA GLN A 170 69.76 8.54 -16.04
C GLN A 170 69.52 9.56 -17.16
N HIS A 171 68.27 9.89 -17.48
CA HIS A 171 67.95 10.89 -18.50
C HIS A 171 68.48 12.28 -18.09
N GLN A 172 68.24 12.72 -16.85
CA GLN A 172 68.81 13.95 -16.30
C GLN A 172 70.35 13.93 -16.31
N LEU A 173 70.98 12.81 -15.98
CA LEU A 173 72.44 12.66 -16.05
C LEU A 173 72.96 12.78 -17.50
N THR A 174 72.26 12.20 -18.49
CA THR A 174 72.65 12.36 -19.90
C THR A 174 72.48 13.80 -20.39
N LEU A 175 71.41 14.50 -19.97
CA LEU A 175 71.22 15.92 -20.26
C LEU A 175 72.34 16.77 -19.63
N LYS A 176 72.66 16.57 -18.34
CA LYS A 176 73.78 17.26 -17.68
C LYS A 176 75.15 16.90 -18.25
N GLY A 177 75.32 15.68 -18.79
CA GLY A 177 76.49 15.31 -19.58
C GLY A 177 76.59 16.13 -20.87
N SER A 178 75.49 16.28 -21.62
CA SER A 178 75.49 17.09 -22.86
C SER A 178 75.63 18.60 -22.60
N GLU A 179 75.05 19.13 -21.52
CA GLU A 179 75.27 20.52 -21.07
C GLU A 179 76.74 20.76 -20.70
N LEU A 180 77.36 19.82 -19.95
CA LEU A 180 78.76 19.91 -19.57
C LEU A 180 79.70 19.83 -20.78
N GLN A 181 79.43 18.93 -21.73
CA GLN A 181 80.20 18.82 -22.95
C GLN A 181 80.09 20.10 -23.79
N SER A 182 78.89 20.65 -23.98
CA SER A 182 78.69 21.93 -24.69
C SER A 182 79.42 23.09 -24.00
N ALA A 183 79.49 23.10 -22.67
CA ALA A 183 80.25 24.11 -21.92
C ALA A 183 81.77 23.92 -22.04
N GLN A 184 82.25 22.67 -22.16
CA GLN A 184 83.66 22.36 -22.41
C GLN A 184 84.09 22.76 -23.83
N GLU A 185 83.24 22.52 -24.83
CA GLU A 185 83.45 22.98 -26.20
C GLU A 185 83.46 24.52 -26.29
N GLU A 186 82.61 25.23 -25.54
CA GLU A 186 82.66 26.70 -25.45
C GLU A 186 83.94 27.21 -24.75
N ILE A 187 84.41 26.51 -23.70
CA ILE A 187 85.68 26.82 -23.03
C ILE A 187 86.86 26.64 -24.00
N GLU A 188 86.93 25.54 -24.74
CA GLU A 188 87.99 25.26 -25.71
C GLU A 188 88.06 26.35 -26.80
N ILE A 189 86.92 26.77 -27.35
CA ILE A 189 86.81 27.89 -28.31
C ILE A 189 87.29 29.22 -27.68
N LEU A 190 87.02 29.46 -26.40
CA LEU A 190 87.49 30.67 -25.70
C LEU A 190 88.99 30.61 -25.38
N GLU A 191 89.54 29.43 -25.06
CA GLU A 191 90.98 29.23 -24.83
C GLU A 191 91.78 29.43 -26.13
N ASP A 192 91.34 28.87 -27.26
CA ASP A 192 91.91 29.13 -28.60
C ASP A 192 91.84 30.63 -28.96
N LYS A 193 90.75 31.31 -28.60
CA LYS A 193 90.60 32.76 -28.79
C LYS A 193 91.55 33.57 -27.90
N ILE A 194 91.87 33.09 -26.71
CA ILE A 194 92.92 33.69 -25.86
C ILE A 194 94.30 33.48 -26.47
N VAL A 195 94.62 32.26 -26.94
CA VAL A 195 95.92 31.94 -27.57
C VAL A 195 96.15 32.76 -28.86
N THR A 196 95.13 32.88 -29.71
CA THR A 196 95.21 33.71 -30.95
C THR A 196 95.32 35.21 -30.67
N LEU A 197 94.69 35.72 -29.60
CA LEU A 197 94.91 37.10 -29.14
C LEU A 197 96.31 37.29 -28.51
N GLN A 198 96.82 36.31 -27.78
CA GLN A 198 98.11 36.39 -27.12
C GLN A 198 99.27 36.33 -28.12
N THR A 199 99.21 35.47 -29.14
CA THR A 199 100.17 35.43 -30.26
C THR A 199 100.15 36.69 -31.13
N LYS A 200 98.97 37.31 -31.30
CA LYS A 200 98.86 38.64 -31.92
C LYS A 200 99.49 39.73 -31.05
N SER A 201 99.31 39.66 -29.73
CA SER A 201 99.92 40.59 -28.77
C SER A 201 101.46 40.48 -28.76
N THR A 202 102.03 39.27 -28.78
CA THR A 202 103.49 39.09 -28.82
C THR A 202 104.09 39.58 -30.13
N SER A 203 103.52 39.24 -31.29
CA SER A 203 104.00 39.72 -32.60
C SER A 203 103.88 41.24 -32.76
N GLN A 204 102.83 41.87 -32.21
CA GLN A 204 102.73 43.33 -32.13
C GLN A 204 103.79 43.95 -31.20
N ASN A 205 104.11 43.30 -30.09
CA ASN A 205 105.18 43.76 -29.19
C ASN A 205 106.58 43.59 -29.80
N GLU A 206 106.83 42.52 -30.56
CA GLU A 206 108.06 42.32 -31.34
C GLU A 206 108.21 43.41 -32.43
N SER A 207 107.14 43.72 -33.15
CA SER A 207 107.08 44.85 -34.10
C SER A 207 107.39 46.19 -33.42
N LEU A 208 106.85 46.45 -32.23
CA LEU A 208 107.14 47.65 -31.44
C LEU A 208 108.60 47.70 -30.95
N LEU A 209 109.20 46.57 -30.58
CA LEU A 209 110.61 46.48 -30.19
C LEU A 209 111.54 46.73 -31.38
N LEU A 210 111.23 46.16 -32.55
CA LEU A 210 111.94 46.44 -33.80
C LEU A 210 111.87 47.92 -34.17
N LEU A 211 110.67 48.51 -34.18
CA LEU A 211 110.50 49.93 -34.51
C LEU A 211 111.23 50.85 -33.53
N ARG A 212 111.21 50.55 -32.22
CA ARG A 212 112.03 51.27 -31.21
C ARG A 212 113.54 51.12 -31.46
N SER A 213 113.99 49.95 -31.92
CA SER A 213 115.40 49.74 -32.29
C SER A 213 115.77 50.59 -33.51
N THR A 214 114.90 50.67 -34.53
CA THR A 214 115.11 51.52 -35.71
C THR A 214 115.14 53.00 -35.35
N VAL A 215 114.24 53.48 -34.48
CA VAL A 215 114.26 54.86 -33.97
C VAL A 215 115.58 55.15 -33.23
N ASN A 216 116.00 54.27 -32.30
CA ASN A 216 117.28 54.40 -31.60
C ASN A 216 118.51 54.35 -32.52
N ALA A 217 118.40 53.77 -33.72
CA ALA A 217 119.46 53.79 -34.73
C ALA A 217 119.48 55.11 -35.49
N LEU A 218 118.30 55.61 -35.90
CA LEU A 218 118.15 56.90 -36.57
C LEU A 218 118.54 58.09 -35.67
N ASP A 219 118.24 58.03 -34.36
CA ASP A 219 118.68 59.05 -33.40
C ASP A 219 120.22 59.10 -33.31
N LYS A 220 120.89 57.94 -33.27
CA LYS A 220 122.37 57.87 -33.29
C LYS A 220 122.97 58.36 -34.62
N GLU A 221 122.34 58.00 -35.74
CA GLU A 221 122.77 58.48 -37.06
C GLU A 221 122.65 60.01 -37.13
N LYS A 222 121.50 60.56 -36.72
CA LYS A 222 121.28 62.01 -36.59
C LYS A 222 122.34 62.68 -35.72
N ASP A 223 122.62 62.14 -34.53
CA ASP A 223 123.60 62.74 -33.61
C ASP A 223 125.02 62.71 -34.23
N SER A 224 125.40 61.62 -34.91
CA SER A 224 126.69 61.52 -35.62
C SER A 224 126.80 62.42 -36.87
N LEU A 225 125.69 62.63 -37.58
CA LEU A 225 125.62 63.57 -38.69
C LEU A 225 125.70 65.01 -38.19
N GLN A 226 125.13 65.31 -37.02
CA GLN A 226 125.20 66.63 -36.41
C GLN A 226 126.62 66.93 -35.89
N GLU A 227 127.29 65.98 -35.22
CA GLU A 227 128.72 66.07 -34.89
C GLU A 227 129.58 66.32 -36.14
N SER A 228 129.31 65.60 -37.25
CA SER A 228 130.01 65.79 -38.52
C SER A 228 129.66 67.11 -39.25
N ILE A 229 128.56 67.78 -38.91
CA ILE A 229 128.23 69.14 -39.38
C ILE A 229 128.98 70.16 -38.54
N ASP A 230 129.03 69.98 -37.22
CA ASP A 230 129.73 70.87 -36.30
C ASP A 230 131.25 70.86 -36.56
N GLU A 231 131.89 69.69 -36.71
CA GLU A 231 133.30 69.56 -37.14
C GLU A 231 133.60 70.29 -38.45
N LYS A 232 132.70 70.17 -39.45
CA LYS A 232 132.86 70.85 -40.75
C LYS A 232 132.70 72.36 -40.60
N THR A 233 131.80 72.81 -39.72
CA THR A 233 131.53 74.23 -39.48
C THR A 233 132.71 74.89 -38.76
N GLU A 234 133.29 74.24 -37.73
CA GLU A 234 134.54 74.68 -37.10
C GLU A 234 135.69 74.74 -38.12
N LYS A 235 135.80 73.71 -38.98
CA LYS A 235 136.85 73.65 -40.00
C LYS A 235 136.70 74.70 -41.10
N ILE A 236 135.47 75.06 -41.47
CA ILE A 236 135.19 76.19 -42.37
C ILE A 236 135.64 77.49 -41.70
N ALA A 237 135.20 77.78 -40.48
CA ALA A 237 135.58 79.00 -39.76
C ALA A 237 137.12 79.13 -39.57
N TYR A 238 137.80 78.01 -39.28
CA TYR A 238 139.26 77.96 -39.21
C TYR A 238 139.95 78.22 -40.56
N LEU A 239 139.38 77.74 -41.66
CA LEU A 239 139.88 78.02 -43.01
C LEU A 239 139.59 79.45 -43.44
N GLU A 240 138.46 80.04 -43.04
CA GLU A 240 138.09 81.43 -43.32
C GLU A 240 139.00 82.43 -42.57
N ASP A 241 139.31 82.22 -41.28
CA ASP A 241 140.29 83.06 -40.58
C ASP A 241 141.70 82.91 -41.18
N ASN A 242 142.12 81.68 -41.50
CA ASN A 242 143.38 81.45 -42.21
C ASN A 242 143.41 82.19 -43.55
N LEU A 243 142.34 82.11 -44.35
CA LEU A 243 142.23 82.78 -45.64
C LEU A 243 142.26 84.30 -45.47
N SER A 244 141.50 84.87 -44.54
CA SER A 244 141.55 86.30 -44.19
C SER A 244 142.95 86.75 -43.76
N ASN A 245 143.67 85.93 -42.99
CA ASN A 245 145.04 86.22 -42.58
C ASN A 245 146.03 86.06 -43.74
N LYS A 246 145.82 85.12 -44.67
CA LYS A 246 146.58 85.05 -45.92
C LYS A 246 146.29 86.25 -46.82
N GLU A 247 145.05 86.69 -46.97
CA GLU A 247 144.68 87.91 -47.71
C GLU A 247 145.37 89.16 -47.14
N LYS A 248 145.38 89.34 -45.81
CA LYS A 248 146.14 90.43 -45.16
C LYS A 248 147.63 90.38 -45.50
N THR A 249 148.24 89.18 -45.53
CA THR A 249 149.64 89.03 -45.94
C THR A 249 149.85 89.18 -47.46
N ILE A 250 148.88 88.81 -48.29
CA ILE A 250 148.92 89.02 -49.73
C ILE A 250 148.82 90.52 -50.02
N PHE A 251 147.98 91.27 -49.32
CA PHE A 251 147.88 92.72 -49.47
C PHE A 251 149.16 93.46 -49.04
N SER A 252 149.79 93.04 -47.93
CA SER A 252 151.08 93.62 -47.53
C SER A 252 152.21 93.24 -48.49
N LEU A 253 152.22 92.00 -49.01
CA LEU A 253 153.16 91.58 -50.05
C LEU A 253 152.91 92.26 -51.39
N GLN A 254 151.66 92.46 -51.82
CA GLN A 254 151.28 93.23 -53.01
C GLN A 254 151.79 94.67 -52.92
N LYS A 255 151.75 95.29 -51.74
CA LYS A 255 152.33 96.62 -51.53
C LYS A 255 153.85 96.64 -51.70
N THR A 256 154.57 95.63 -51.19
CA THR A 256 156.03 95.52 -51.42
C THR A 256 156.38 95.09 -52.85
N ILE A 257 155.55 94.26 -53.48
CA ILE A 257 155.67 93.85 -54.86
C ILE A 257 155.47 95.07 -55.77
N ALA A 258 154.43 95.90 -55.58
CA ALA A 258 154.26 97.13 -56.36
C ALA A 258 155.47 98.08 -56.25
N GLN A 259 156.09 98.17 -55.06
CA GLN A 259 157.33 98.94 -54.85
C GLN A 259 158.51 98.36 -55.65
N LEU A 260 158.62 97.03 -55.72
CA LEU A 260 159.64 96.32 -56.49
C LEU A 260 159.34 96.31 -58.00
N GLU A 261 158.07 96.18 -58.40
CA GLU A 261 157.59 96.20 -59.78
C GLU A 261 157.82 97.55 -60.44
N LEU A 262 157.79 98.65 -59.70
CA LEU A 262 158.21 99.96 -60.22
C LEU A 262 159.71 99.94 -60.63
N SER A 263 160.57 99.32 -59.82
CA SER A 263 162.00 99.17 -60.15
C SER A 263 162.27 98.07 -61.19
N LEU A 264 161.42 97.05 -61.22
CA LEU A 264 161.57 95.88 -62.09
C LEU A 264 161.01 96.18 -63.50
N ALA A 265 159.93 96.94 -63.64
CA ALA A 265 159.35 97.34 -64.93
C ALA A 265 160.37 98.06 -65.83
N GLN A 266 161.16 98.96 -65.24
CA GLN A 266 162.24 99.68 -65.92
C GLN A 266 163.31 98.74 -66.52
N LEU A 267 163.53 97.58 -65.91
CA LEU A 267 164.40 96.51 -66.42
C LEU A 267 163.65 95.48 -67.29
N LYS A 268 162.35 95.28 -67.03
CA LYS A 268 161.50 94.31 -67.72
C LYS A 268 161.20 94.76 -69.14
N ASP A 269 160.98 96.05 -69.39
CA ASP A 269 160.51 96.53 -70.70
C ASP A 269 161.49 96.29 -71.86
N ALA A 270 162.79 96.16 -71.57
CA ALA A 270 163.79 95.74 -72.55
C ALA A 270 163.72 94.22 -72.89
N LEU A 271 163.35 93.38 -71.92
CA LEU A 271 163.27 91.92 -72.06
C LEU A 271 161.89 91.47 -72.60
N ASN A 272 160.84 92.14 -72.12
CA ASN A 272 159.43 92.10 -72.54
C ASN A 272 159.20 92.14 -74.05
N GLY A 273 160.16 92.61 -74.86
CA GLY A 273 160.06 92.59 -76.31
C GLY A 273 160.20 91.19 -76.94
N LYS A 274 160.98 90.28 -76.33
CA LYS A 274 161.34 88.99 -76.95
C LYS A 274 160.57 87.79 -76.39
N ASP A 275 160.24 87.78 -75.11
CA ASP A 275 159.55 86.64 -74.49
C ASP A 275 158.05 86.58 -74.83
N ARG A 276 157.44 87.68 -75.29
CA ARG A 276 156.00 87.77 -75.57
C ARG A 276 155.54 86.95 -76.79
N GLU A 277 156.36 86.82 -77.83
CA GLU A 277 156.00 85.99 -79.01
C GLU A 277 156.06 84.49 -78.68
N LEU A 278 157.18 84.02 -78.11
CA LEU A 278 157.39 82.60 -77.81
C LEU A 278 156.41 82.07 -76.75
N ALA A 279 156.08 82.88 -75.74
CA ALA A 279 155.12 82.50 -74.69
C ALA A 279 153.65 82.56 -75.14
N SER A 280 153.34 83.12 -76.32
CA SER A 280 151.97 83.16 -76.86
C SER A 280 151.58 81.80 -77.46
N LEU A 281 152.44 81.20 -78.29
CA LEU A 281 152.15 79.93 -78.96
C LEU A 281 152.04 78.75 -78.00
N HIS A 282 152.92 78.64 -77.00
CA HIS A 282 152.86 77.53 -76.03
C HIS A 282 151.56 77.55 -75.20
N ARG A 283 151.15 78.73 -74.69
CA ARG A 283 149.93 78.85 -73.86
C ARG A 283 148.65 78.47 -74.61
N GLN A 284 148.59 78.68 -75.92
CA GLN A 284 147.44 78.26 -76.74
C GLN A 284 147.37 76.74 -76.89
N PHE A 285 148.53 76.05 -77.02
CA PHE A 285 148.59 74.59 -77.08
C PHE A 285 148.19 73.94 -75.75
N ASP A 286 148.76 74.43 -74.64
CA ASP A 286 148.49 73.90 -73.30
C ASP A 286 147.01 74.07 -72.89
N ALA A 287 146.39 75.19 -73.26
CA ALA A 287 144.96 75.44 -73.01
C ALA A 287 144.06 74.40 -73.70
N VAL A 288 144.24 74.22 -75.02
CA VAL A 288 143.44 73.25 -75.81
C VAL A 288 143.64 71.81 -75.30
N HIS A 289 144.84 71.46 -74.84
CA HIS A 289 145.09 70.14 -74.26
C HIS A 289 144.37 69.93 -72.92
N SER A 290 144.34 70.97 -72.06
CA SER A 290 143.62 70.95 -70.79
C SER A 290 142.11 70.85 -70.98
N GLU A 291 141.55 71.64 -71.90
CA GLU A 291 140.13 71.64 -72.27
C GLU A 291 139.66 70.28 -72.82
N LEU A 292 140.48 69.62 -73.65
CA LEU A 292 140.21 68.28 -74.14
C LEU A 292 140.16 67.24 -73.00
N GLY A 293 141.12 67.31 -72.07
CA GLY A 293 141.16 66.44 -70.89
C GLY A 293 139.94 66.57 -70.00
N GLU A 294 139.46 67.80 -69.78
CA GLU A 294 138.26 68.05 -68.98
C GLU A 294 136.98 67.62 -69.72
N THR A 295 136.89 67.87 -71.03
CA THR A 295 135.79 67.38 -71.87
C THR A 295 135.65 65.86 -71.81
N VAL A 296 136.77 65.12 -71.76
CA VAL A 296 136.74 63.65 -71.56
C VAL A 296 136.19 63.27 -70.18
N ARG A 297 136.61 63.94 -69.09
CA ARG A 297 136.05 63.68 -67.75
C ARG A 297 134.56 63.93 -67.68
N VAL A 298 134.09 65.06 -68.21
CA VAL A 298 132.66 65.41 -68.25
C VAL A 298 131.87 64.38 -69.06
N LYS A 299 132.40 63.90 -70.19
CA LYS A 299 131.79 62.81 -70.97
C LYS A 299 131.67 61.52 -70.15
N ASP A 300 132.72 61.14 -69.43
CA ASP A 300 132.72 59.88 -68.66
C ASP A 300 131.86 59.97 -67.39
N MET A 301 131.73 61.16 -66.79
CA MET A 301 130.73 61.44 -65.74
C MET A 301 129.31 61.33 -66.29
N ALA A 302 129.02 61.96 -67.42
CA ALA A 302 127.70 61.90 -68.07
C ALA A 302 127.32 60.46 -68.49
N LEU A 303 128.29 59.63 -68.93
CA LEU A 303 128.04 58.22 -69.26
C LEU A 303 127.79 57.35 -68.01
N LYS A 304 128.41 57.65 -66.87
CA LYS A 304 128.08 56.99 -65.59
C LYS A 304 126.68 57.35 -65.12
N GLU A 305 126.31 58.62 -65.19
CA GLU A 305 124.98 59.08 -64.81
C GLU A 305 123.89 58.54 -65.75
N ASN A 306 124.14 58.45 -67.06
CA ASN A 306 123.21 57.84 -68.01
C ASN A 306 122.94 56.36 -67.68
N ARG A 307 123.98 55.60 -67.29
CA ARG A 307 123.81 54.21 -66.80
C ARG A 307 123.01 54.16 -65.51
N ARG A 308 123.32 55.01 -64.52
CA ARG A 308 122.56 55.11 -63.27
C ARG A 308 121.08 55.36 -63.53
N LEU A 309 120.75 56.31 -64.41
CA LEU A 309 119.37 56.62 -64.80
C LEU A 309 118.69 55.48 -65.60
N GLN A 310 119.45 54.66 -66.34
CA GLN A 310 118.92 53.43 -66.96
C GLN A 310 118.64 52.33 -65.93
N ASP A 311 119.50 52.15 -64.94
CA ASP A 311 119.31 51.20 -63.84
C ASP A 311 118.14 51.62 -62.93
N ASP A 312 118.04 52.92 -62.60
CA ASP A 312 116.92 53.53 -61.87
C ASP A 312 115.59 53.31 -62.63
N LEU A 313 115.57 53.56 -63.95
CA LEU A 313 114.38 53.33 -64.80
C LEU A 313 114.00 51.85 -64.91
N ALA A 314 114.98 50.95 -65.01
CA ALA A 314 114.75 49.51 -65.04
C ALA A 314 114.22 48.97 -63.70
N THR A 315 114.62 49.59 -62.59
CA THR A 315 114.13 49.28 -61.23
C THR A 315 112.70 49.79 -61.07
N MET A 316 112.44 51.06 -61.37
CA MET A 316 111.11 51.68 -61.35
C MET A 316 110.11 50.98 -62.29
N THR A 317 110.56 50.41 -63.41
CA THR A 317 109.71 49.59 -64.30
C THR A 317 109.31 48.26 -63.64
N LYS A 318 110.22 47.59 -62.93
CA LYS A 318 109.92 46.35 -62.18
C LYS A 318 109.01 46.63 -60.99
N GLU A 319 109.26 47.70 -60.25
CA GLU A 319 108.41 48.14 -59.13
C GLU A 319 106.99 48.44 -59.62
N ASN A 320 106.82 49.14 -60.75
CA ASN A 320 105.49 49.35 -61.35
C ASN A 320 104.81 48.04 -61.79
N GLN A 321 105.58 47.04 -62.27
CA GLN A 321 105.02 45.72 -62.60
C GLN A 321 104.56 44.96 -61.34
N ILE A 322 105.33 45.02 -60.25
CA ILE A 322 104.97 44.42 -58.95
C ILE A 322 103.71 45.11 -58.39
N ILE A 323 103.70 46.45 -58.30
CA ILE A 323 102.55 47.23 -57.82
C ILE A 323 101.30 46.99 -58.68
N SER A 324 101.45 46.81 -60.00
CA SER A 324 100.32 46.46 -60.88
C SER A 324 99.77 45.06 -60.58
N SER A 325 100.65 44.09 -60.29
CA SER A 325 100.25 42.73 -59.90
C SER A 325 99.56 42.69 -58.53
N GLU A 326 100.08 43.44 -57.55
CA GLU A 326 99.47 43.59 -56.21
C GLU A 326 98.10 44.31 -56.30
N LEU A 327 97.96 45.29 -57.21
CA LEU A 327 96.69 45.95 -57.50
C LEU A 327 95.68 45.00 -58.16
N GLU A 328 96.12 44.13 -59.08
CA GLU A 328 95.26 43.10 -59.65
C GLU A 328 94.84 42.06 -58.60
N GLU A 329 95.74 41.60 -57.73
CA GLU A 329 95.43 40.65 -56.64
C GLU A 329 94.41 41.24 -55.66
N THR A 330 94.64 42.45 -55.15
CA THR A 330 93.68 43.15 -54.25
C THR A 330 92.34 43.47 -54.91
N LEU A 331 92.28 43.61 -56.24
CA LEU A 331 91.01 43.72 -56.98
C LEU A 331 90.26 42.39 -57.08
N HIS A 332 90.96 41.25 -57.22
CA HIS A 332 90.35 39.93 -57.16
C HIS A 332 89.82 39.62 -55.75
N GLU A 333 90.63 39.84 -54.70
CA GLU A 333 90.20 39.67 -53.30
C GLU A 333 88.92 40.47 -52.97
N LYS A 334 88.84 41.72 -53.45
CA LYS A 334 87.67 42.58 -53.31
C LYS A 334 86.43 41.99 -53.97
N GLU A 335 86.55 41.40 -55.16
CA GLU A 335 85.40 40.81 -55.84
C GLU A 335 84.99 39.48 -55.18
N ASP A 336 85.93 38.65 -54.73
CA ASP A 336 85.66 37.45 -53.91
C ASP A 336 84.99 37.79 -52.57
N LEU A 337 85.37 38.90 -51.93
CA LEU A 337 84.68 39.44 -50.76
C LEU A 337 83.25 39.88 -51.13
N LYS A 338 83.05 40.54 -52.27
CA LYS A 338 81.73 40.98 -52.75
C LYS A 338 80.81 39.80 -53.09
N VAL A 339 81.32 38.72 -53.69
CA VAL A 339 80.59 37.46 -53.91
C VAL A 339 80.23 36.81 -52.57
N ARG A 340 81.18 36.71 -51.62
CA ARG A 340 80.88 36.19 -50.27
C ARG A 340 79.82 36.99 -49.53
N VAL A 341 79.88 38.32 -49.57
CA VAL A 341 78.85 39.21 -49.00
C VAL A 341 77.49 38.98 -49.66
N HIS A 342 77.43 38.83 -50.99
CA HIS A 342 76.18 38.53 -51.67
C HIS A 342 75.58 37.17 -51.24
N ASN A 343 76.42 36.14 -51.13
CA ASN A 343 76.00 34.82 -50.64
C ASN A 343 75.47 34.87 -49.20
N TYR A 344 76.12 35.64 -48.30
CA TYR A 344 75.62 35.87 -46.95
C TYR A 344 74.27 36.62 -46.95
N ILE A 345 74.09 37.63 -47.80
CA ILE A 345 72.80 38.32 -47.95
C ILE A 345 71.70 37.33 -48.38
N THR A 346 71.96 36.47 -49.37
CA THR A 346 70.96 35.47 -49.81
C THR A 346 70.62 34.45 -48.75
N GLU A 347 71.60 33.99 -47.95
CA GLU A 347 71.33 33.07 -46.83
C GLU A 347 70.58 33.76 -45.70
N VAL A 348 70.91 35.01 -45.34
CA VAL A 348 70.15 35.79 -44.35
C VAL A 348 68.69 35.93 -44.80
N SER A 349 68.41 36.34 -46.04
CA SER A 349 67.04 36.43 -46.55
C SER A 349 66.31 35.07 -46.59
N ARG A 350 67.03 33.96 -46.75
CA ARG A 350 66.47 32.61 -46.63
C ARG A 350 66.10 32.27 -45.18
N TYR A 351 66.95 32.61 -44.21
CA TYR A 351 66.67 32.43 -42.79
C TYR A 351 65.56 33.35 -42.28
N GLU A 352 65.51 34.61 -42.71
CA GLU A 352 64.41 35.54 -42.42
C GLU A 352 63.07 34.99 -42.94
N SER A 353 63.04 34.48 -44.17
CA SER A 353 61.85 33.85 -44.76
C SER A 353 61.40 32.61 -43.98
N LEU A 354 62.34 31.79 -43.50
CA LEU A 354 62.07 30.60 -42.70
C LEU A 354 61.57 30.96 -41.29
N MET A 355 62.17 31.96 -40.65
CA MET A 355 61.73 32.48 -39.35
C MET A 355 60.33 33.07 -39.43
N ALA A 356 60.04 33.90 -40.44
CA ALA A 356 58.70 34.45 -40.68
C ALA A 356 57.65 33.36 -40.97
N LEU A 357 58.06 32.18 -41.46
CA LEU A 357 57.19 31.02 -41.61
C LEU A 357 56.97 30.30 -40.28
N LYS A 358 58.01 30.07 -39.48
CA LYS A 358 57.92 29.47 -38.13
C LYS A 358 57.14 30.34 -37.15
N GLU A 359 57.28 31.66 -37.20
CA GLU A 359 56.45 32.59 -36.41
C GLU A 359 54.96 32.47 -36.76
N ARG A 360 54.63 32.24 -38.03
CA ARG A 360 53.24 32.08 -38.47
C ARG A 360 52.67 30.75 -37.99
N GLU A 361 53.40 29.65 -38.16
CA GLU A 361 53.02 28.34 -37.62
C GLU A 361 52.79 28.39 -36.10
N ASN A 362 53.64 29.12 -35.36
CA ASN A 362 53.52 29.30 -33.92
C ASN A 362 52.28 30.14 -33.54
N LYS A 363 52.01 31.25 -34.26
CA LYS A 363 50.77 32.04 -34.09
C LYS A 363 49.52 31.21 -34.37
N GLU A 364 49.48 30.46 -35.47
CA GLU A 364 48.37 29.55 -35.80
C GLU A 364 48.18 28.45 -34.76
N LEU A 365 49.28 27.95 -34.17
CA LEU A 365 49.22 26.94 -33.10
C LEU A 365 48.69 27.53 -31.79
N LEU A 366 49.10 28.76 -31.45
CA LEU A 366 48.59 29.50 -30.30
C LEU A 366 47.09 29.81 -30.44
N GLU A 367 46.64 30.22 -31.62
CA GLU A 367 45.22 30.41 -31.95
C GLU A 367 44.42 29.10 -31.81
N LYS A 368 44.99 27.96 -32.26
CA LYS A 368 44.38 26.62 -32.06
C LYS A 368 44.30 26.25 -30.58
N PHE A 369 45.33 26.54 -29.79
CA PHE A 369 45.29 26.32 -28.33
C PHE A 369 44.24 27.20 -27.64
N GLN A 370 44.13 28.48 -28.01
CA GLN A 370 43.12 29.39 -27.47
C GLN A 370 41.70 28.92 -27.82
N MET A 371 41.45 28.54 -29.09
CA MET A 371 40.16 27.99 -29.52
C MET A 371 39.79 26.69 -28.78
N LEU A 372 40.75 25.77 -28.59
CA LEU A 372 40.52 24.54 -27.82
C LEU A 372 40.30 24.82 -26.33
N HIS A 373 40.99 25.81 -25.76
CA HIS A 373 40.80 26.22 -24.36
C HIS A 373 39.40 26.80 -24.14
N SER A 374 38.95 27.75 -24.98
CA SER A 374 37.59 28.28 -24.89
C SER A 374 36.50 27.24 -25.17
N GLN A 375 36.76 26.23 -26.02
CA GLN A 375 35.86 25.08 -26.16
C GLN A 375 35.82 24.23 -24.88
N ALA A 376 36.94 24.05 -24.17
CA ALA A 376 36.96 23.35 -22.90
C ALA A 376 36.19 24.12 -21.81
N GLU A 377 36.39 25.44 -21.71
CA GLU A 377 35.60 26.32 -20.83
C GLU A 377 34.10 26.24 -21.14
N GLU A 378 33.72 26.26 -22.42
CA GLU A 378 32.32 26.06 -22.84
C GLU A 378 31.74 24.70 -22.39
N TRP A 379 32.53 23.63 -22.43
CA TRP A 379 32.10 22.31 -21.97
C TRP A 379 32.03 22.21 -20.44
N GLU A 380 32.94 22.87 -19.72
CA GLU A 380 32.91 22.98 -18.25
C GLU A 380 31.68 23.76 -17.77
N VAL A 381 31.35 24.89 -18.41
CA VAL A 381 30.12 25.65 -18.13
C VAL A 381 28.86 24.82 -18.45
N LYS A 382 28.84 24.07 -19.56
CA LYS A 382 27.73 23.15 -19.88
C LYS A 382 27.61 22.01 -18.87
N ALA A 383 28.73 21.49 -18.36
CA ALA A 383 28.74 20.46 -17.32
C ALA A 383 28.17 20.99 -16.00
N HIS A 384 28.63 22.14 -15.51
CA HIS A 384 28.08 22.77 -14.30
C HIS A 384 26.61 23.17 -14.46
N GLN A 385 26.18 23.59 -15.66
CA GLN A 385 24.76 23.83 -15.93
C GLN A 385 23.93 22.54 -15.83
N ALA A 386 24.44 21.41 -16.36
CA ALA A 386 23.80 20.11 -16.25
C ALA A 386 23.80 19.57 -14.81
N GLU A 387 24.86 19.79 -14.02
CA GLU A 387 24.92 19.47 -12.58
C GLU A 387 23.90 20.28 -11.78
N GLY A 388 23.72 21.56 -12.10
CA GLY A 388 22.69 22.42 -11.51
C GLY A 388 21.28 21.94 -11.84
N GLN A 389 21.01 21.58 -13.10
CA GLN A 389 19.75 20.99 -13.52
C GLN A 389 19.48 19.63 -12.85
N ASN A 390 20.48 18.75 -12.77
CA ASN A 390 20.39 17.46 -12.10
C ASN A 390 20.13 17.63 -10.59
N SER A 391 20.74 18.65 -9.96
CA SER A 391 20.45 19.01 -8.58
C SER A 391 19.03 19.54 -8.38
N SER A 392 18.48 20.31 -9.33
CA SER A 392 17.06 20.74 -9.32
C SER A 392 16.12 19.54 -9.42
N VAL A 393 16.30 18.69 -10.43
CA VAL A 393 15.47 17.49 -10.64
C VAL A 393 15.57 16.53 -9.45
N ARG A 394 16.73 16.40 -8.81
CA ARG A 394 16.90 15.62 -7.58
C ARG A 394 16.13 16.20 -6.40
N LEU A 395 16.02 17.52 -6.27
CA LEU A 395 15.20 18.18 -5.24
C LEU A 395 13.70 18.02 -5.54
N GLU A 396 13.29 18.16 -6.79
CA GLU A 396 11.90 17.91 -7.23
C GLU A 396 11.48 16.45 -6.97
N LEU A 397 12.33 15.47 -7.30
CA LEU A 397 12.10 14.06 -7.00
C LEU A 397 12.01 13.77 -5.49
N LEU A 398 12.78 14.49 -4.66
CA LEU A 398 12.66 14.38 -3.21
C LEU A 398 11.33 14.98 -2.70
N SER A 399 10.86 16.11 -3.24
CA SER A 399 9.54 16.67 -2.92
C SER A 399 8.43 15.68 -3.29
N ILE A 400 8.44 15.19 -4.53
CA ILE A 400 7.45 14.22 -5.02
C ILE A 400 7.49 12.92 -4.20
N ASP A 401 8.65 12.45 -3.73
CA ASP A 401 8.68 11.29 -2.83
C ASP A 401 8.12 11.58 -1.43
N THR A 402 8.33 12.79 -0.88
CA THR A 402 7.68 13.19 0.38
C THR A 402 6.15 13.27 0.23
N GLU A 403 5.64 13.90 -0.83
CA GLU A 403 4.21 13.95 -1.16
C GLU A 403 3.64 12.54 -1.38
N ARG A 404 4.36 11.68 -2.10
CA ARG A 404 4.00 10.26 -2.32
C ARG A 404 4.02 9.42 -1.04
N ARG A 405 4.79 9.80 -0.02
CA ARG A 405 4.72 9.17 1.32
C ARG A 405 3.48 9.64 2.06
N HIS A 406 3.21 10.94 2.11
CA HIS A 406 2.00 11.47 2.75
C HIS A 406 0.69 11.01 2.09
N LEU A 407 0.66 10.83 0.77
CA LEU A 407 -0.48 10.24 0.07
C LEU A 407 -0.67 8.76 0.40
N ARG A 408 0.41 7.98 0.56
CA ARG A 408 0.33 6.58 1.03
C ARG A 408 -0.17 6.51 2.48
N GLU A 409 0.38 7.33 3.37
CA GLU A 409 -0.08 7.46 4.77
C GLU A 409 -1.59 7.81 4.81
N ARG A 410 -2.07 8.71 3.94
CA ARG A 410 -3.50 9.02 3.86
C ARG A 410 -4.35 7.87 3.29
N VAL A 411 -3.85 7.11 2.32
CA VAL A 411 -4.52 5.91 1.81
C VAL A 411 -4.60 4.84 2.90
N GLU A 412 -3.51 4.53 3.60
CA GLU A 412 -3.50 3.57 4.71
C GLU A 412 -4.44 3.96 5.86
N LEU A 413 -4.63 5.26 6.11
CA LEU A 413 -5.64 5.75 7.06
C LEU A 413 -7.07 5.55 6.54
N LEU A 414 -7.34 5.87 5.27
CA LEU A 414 -8.64 5.63 4.64
C LEU A 414 -8.98 4.13 4.54
N GLU A 415 -8.01 3.27 4.30
CA GLU A 415 -8.18 1.81 4.31
C GLU A 415 -8.53 1.28 5.70
N LYS A 416 -7.94 1.86 6.77
CA LYS A 416 -8.34 1.56 8.16
C LYS A 416 -9.75 2.06 8.48
N GLU A 417 -10.09 3.30 8.11
CA GLU A 417 -11.44 3.86 8.24
C GLU A 417 -12.48 2.97 7.52
N ILE A 418 -12.19 2.50 6.30
CA ILE A 418 -13.04 1.57 5.55
C ILE A 418 -13.13 0.21 6.24
N GLN A 419 -12.03 -0.35 6.75
CA GLN A 419 -12.04 -1.64 7.42
C GLN A 419 -12.82 -1.60 8.74
N GLU A 420 -12.73 -0.51 9.50
CA GLU A 420 -13.56 -0.24 10.69
C GLU A 420 -15.04 -0.13 10.30
N HIS A 421 -15.36 0.55 9.19
CA HIS A 421 -16.72 0.61 8.66
C HIS A 421 -17.24 -0.76 8.17
N ILE A 422 -16.41 -1.63 7.59
CA ILE A 422 -16.77 -3.00 7.21
C ILE A 422 -17.09 -3.84 8.45
N ILE A 423 -16.26 -3.75 9.51
CA ILE A 423 -16.53 -4.45 10.77
C ILE A 423 -17.83 -3.94 11.40
N ALA A 424 -18.04 -2.62 11.44
CA ALA A 424 -19.29 -2.02 11.91
C ALA A 424 -20.50 -2.53 11.09
N HIS A 425 -20.39 -2.56 9.75
CA HIS A 425 -21.43 -3.08 8.87
C HIS A 425 -21.76 -4.55 9.15
N GLN A 426 -20.75 -5.42 9.30
CA GLN A 426 -20.94 -6.82 9.68
C GLN A 426 -21.63 -6.98 11.04
N THR A 427 -21.32 -6.11 12.03
CA THR A 427 -22.06 -6.13 13.30
C THR A 427 -23.52 -5.69 13.14
N TYR A 428 -23.81 -4.72 12.26
CA TYR A 428 -25.18 -4.32 11.94
C TYR A 428 -25.93 -5.41 11.15
N GLU A 429 -25.31 -6.08 10.18
CA GLU A 429 -25.90 -7.21 9.46
C GLU A 429 -26.23 -8.39 10.39
N SER A 430 -25.34 -8.68 11.36
CA SER A 430 -25.57 -9.68 12.39
C SER A 430 -26.73 -9.30 13.32
N GLN A 431 -26.79 -8.03 13.75
CA GLN A 431 -27.91 -7.49 14.52
C GLN A 431 -29.22 -7.58 13.73
N ILE A 432 -29.26 -7.13 12.48
CA ILE A 432 -30.42 -7.22 11.57
C ILE A 432 -30.84 -8.68 11.38
N SER A 433 -29.91 -9.60 11.17
CA SER A 433 -30.21 -11.03 11.05
C SER A 433 -30.81 -11.62 12.33
N SER A 434 -30.34 -11.18 13.50
CA SER A 434 -30.91 -11.56 14.79
C SER A 434 -32.33 -10.98 14.99
N MET A 435 -32.54 -9.72 14.58
CA MET A 435 -33.83 -9.05 14.63
C MET A 435 -34.83 -9.68 13.66
N ALA A 436 -34.43 -9.99 12.42
CA ALA A 436 -35.24 -10.69 11.44
C ALA A 436 -35.62 -12.10 11.92
N LYS A 437 -34.69 -12.84 12.53
CA LYS A 437 -34.98 -14.15 13.14
C LYS A 437 -35.95 -14.05 14.33
N ASN A 438 -35.89 -12.97 15.11
CA ASN A 438 -36.85 -12.72 16.19
C ASN A 438 -38.20 -12.20 15.65
N MET A 439 -38.20 -11.42 14.58
CA MET A 439 -39.42 -10.96 13.89
C MET A 439 -40.16 -12.15 13.29
N ALA A 440 -39.49 -13.05 12.57
CA ALA A 440 -40.07 -14.28 12.03
C ALA A 440 -40.65 -15.20 13.14
N LYS A 441 -40.01 -15.28 14.32
CA LYS A 441 -40.60 -15.97 15.48
C LYS A 441 -41.88 -15.29 15.99
N LEU A 442 -41.90 -13.96 16.05
CA LEU A 442 -43.08 -13.20 16.48
C LEU A 442 -44.21 -13.27 15.44
N GLU A 443 -43.88 -13.29 14.15
CA GLU A 443 -44.82 -13.52 13.05
C GLU A 443 -45.39 -14.94 13.08
N GLU A 444 -44.59 -15.95 13.41
CA GLU A 444 -45.03 -17.34 13.59
C GLU A 444 -45.87 -17.54 14.86
N ILE A 445 -45.54 -16.86 15.96
CA ILE A 445 -46.43 -16.77 17.13
C ILE A 445 -47.76 -16.11 16.72
N LEU A 446 -47.72 -14.97 16.02
CA LEU A 446 -48.91 -14.26 15.55
C LEU A 446 -49.73 -15.07 14.53
N ARG A 447 -49.09 -15.94 13.73
CA ARG A 447 -49.77 -16.88 12.82
C ARG A 447 -50.54 -17.91 13.62
N ARG A 448 -49.91 -18.56 14.62
CA ARG A 448 -50.58 -19.51 15.51
C ARG A 448 -51.72 -18.87 16.31
N GLU A 449 -51.50 -17.69 16.89
CA GLU A 449 -52.55 -16.92 17.59
C GLU A 449 -53.73 -16.57 16.65
N LYS A 450 -53.47 -16.27 15.36
CA LYS A 450 -54.53 -16.07 14.36
C LYS A 450 -55.25 -17.37 14.00
N GLU A 451 -54.55 -18.49 13.94
CA GLU A 451 -55.12 -19.82 13.66
C GLU A 451 -55.96 -20.31 14.84
N GLU A 452 -55.45 -20.22 16.07
CA GLU A 452 -56.18 -20.49 17.32
C GLU A 452 -57.41 -19.57 17.44
N LYS A 453 -57.28 -18.27 17.16
CA LYS A 453 -58.43 -17.35 17.08
C LYS A 453 -59.43 -17.75 15.99
N SER A 454 -58.98 -18.27 14.85
CA SER A 454 -59.87 -18.75 13.79
C SER A 454 -60.60 -20.04 14.19
N SER A 455 -59.94 -20.92 14.94
CA SER A 455 -60.54 -22.11 15.57
C SER A 455 -61.58 -21.70 16.61
N MET A 456 -61.24 -20.83 17.57
CA MET A 456 -62.19 -20.34 18.57
C MET A 456 -63.37 -19.60 17.92
N ASN A 457 -63.16 -18.88 16.81
CA ASN A 457 -64.26 -18.28 16.05
C ASN A 457 -65.15 -19.34 15.38
N HIS A 458 -64.58 -20.46 14.92
CA HIS A 458 -65.33 -21.60 14.39
C HIS A 458 -66.11 -22.31 15.51
N ASP A 459 -65.52 -22.51 16.69
CA ASP A 459 -66.18 -23.06 17.87
C ASP A 459 -67.34 -22.15 18.33
N VAL A 460 -67.12 -20.83 18.37
CA VAL A 460 -68.17 -19.84 18.67
C VAL A 460 -69.26 -19.83 17.59
N ALA A 461 -68.94 -20.06 16.32
CA ALA A 461 -69.94 -20.23 15.27
C ALA A 461 -70.74 -21.55 15.45
N ALA A 462 -70.07 -22.66 15.74
CA ALA A 462 -70.71 -23.95 16.02
C ALA A 462 -71.62 -23.89 17.25
N VAL A 463 -71.20 -23.19 18.32
CA VAL A 463 -72.05 -22.91 19.49
C VAL A 463 -73.23 -22.03 19.12
N ARG A 464 -73.06 -20.97 18.29
CA ARG A 464 -74.18 -20.15 17.80
C ARG A 464 -75.18 -20.97 16.97
N ASP A 465 -74.71 -21.85 16.09
CA ASP A 465 -75.57 -22.76 15.32
C ASP A 465 -76.28 -23.77 16.23
N LEU A 466 -75.64 -24.23 17.30
CA LEU A 466 -76.25 -25.11 18.30
C LEU A 466 -77.29 -24.36 19.14
N CYS A 467 -77.04 -23.09 19.49
CA CYS A 467 -78.04 -22.19 20.06
C CYS A 467 -79.21 -21.98 19.11
N LEU A 468 -79.00 -21.75 17.81
CA LEU A 468 -80.08 -21.62 16.82
C LEU A 468 -80.89 -22.93 16.65
N LYS A 469 -80.24 -24.10 16.75
CA LYS A 469 -80.91 -25.41 16.77
C LYS A 469 -81.72 -25.63 18.05
N LEU A 470 -81.22 -25.17 19.21
CA LEU A 470 -81.98 -25.19 20.47
C LEU A 470 -83.14 -24.20 20.46
N GLU A 471 -82.95 -22.99 19.92
CA GLU A 471 -83.99 -21.97 19.78
C GLU A 471 -85.09 -22.46 18.84
N SER A 472 -84.76 -23.01 17.67
CA SER A 472 -85.73 -23.60 16.73
C SER A 472 -86.39 -24.89 17.27
N GLY A 473 -85.69 -25.68 18.09
CA GLY A 473 -86.27 -26.81 18.83
C GLY A 473 -87.26 -26.37 19.90
N LYS A 474 -86.92 -25.35 20.69
CA LYS A 474 -87.82 -24.65 21.64
C LYS A 474 -89.04 -24.11 20.90
N ASP A 475 -88.85 -23.45 19.76
CA ASP A 475 -89.89 -22.91 18.90
C ASP A 475 -90.84 -24.00 18.36
N LEU A 476 -90.29 -25.17 18.01
CA LEU A 476 -91.08 -26.34 17.58
C LEU A 476 -91.88 -26.93 18.74
N LEU A 477 -91.27 -27.06 19.92
CA LEU A 477 -91.93 -27.51 21.15
C LEU A 477 -93.01 -26.52 21.60
N SER A 478 -92.78 -25.21 21.48
CA SER A 478 -93.78 -24.17 21.72
C SER A 478 -94.94 -24.26 20.74
N ARG A 479 -94.69 -24.52 19.44
CA ARG A 479 -95.75 -24.77 18.45
C ARG A 479 -96.54 -26.05 18.75
N GLN A 480 -95.88 -27.12 19.20
CA GLN A 480 -96.55 -28.35 19.66
C GLN A 480 -97.38 -28.11 20.91
N LEU A 481 -96.87 -27.32 21.87
CA LEU A 481 -97.59 -26.93 23.08
C LEU A 481 -98.82 -26.08 22.75
N THR A 482 -98.72 -25.09 21.87
CA THR A 482 -99.90 -24.31 21.42
C THR A 482 -100.90 -25.17 20.66
N SER A 483 -100.44 -26.15 19.88
CA SER A 483 -101.32 -27.11 19.20
C SER A 483 -102.10 -27.97 20.22
N LYS A 484 -101.41 -28.51 21.23
CA LYS A 484 -102.05 -29.26 22.33
C LYS A 484 -102.93 -28.39 23.23
N SER A 485 -102.61 -27.10 23.37
CA SER A 485 -103.46 -26.12 24.07
C SER A 485 -104.76 -25.86 23.29
N LEU A 486 -104.69 -25.69 21.97
CA LEU A 486 -105.88 -25.55 21.11
C LEU A 486 -106.73 -26.83 21.06
N GLU A 487 -106.09 -28.01 21.10
CA GLU A 487 -106.79 -29.29 21.21
C GLU A 487 -107.49 -29.46 22.58
N LEU A 488 -106.87 -28.97 23.67
CA LEU A 488 -107.50 -28.88 24.98
C LEU A 488 -108.67 -27.88 25.00
N GLU A 489 -108.49 -26.67 24.46
CA GLU A 489 -109.58 -25.67 24.34
C GLU A 489 -110.75 -26.21 23.53
N ARG A 490 -110.47 -26.98 22.47
CA ARG A 490 -111.50 -27.66 21.68
C ARG A 490 -112.23 -28.73 22.49
N ILE A 491 -111.54 -29.57 23.25
CA ILE A 491 -112.17 -30.58 24.13
C ILE A 491 -112.98 -29.90 25.24
N VAL A 492 -112.52 -28.77 25.78
CA VAL A 492 -113.28 -27.96 26.75
C VAL A 492 -114.54 -27.38 26.10
N SER A 493 -114.47 -26.87 24.87
CA SER A 493 -115.65 -26.38 24.13
C SER A 493 -116.63 -27.52 23.82
N GLU A 494 -116.16 -28.69 23.41
CA GLU A 494 -117.00 -29.88 23.19
C GLU A 494 -117.67 -30.34 24.52
N PHE A 495 -116.97 -30.28 25.65
CA PHE A 495 -117.52 -30.54 26.99
C PHE A 495 -118.55 -29.49 27.44
N GLU A 496 -118.30 -28.20 27.21
CA GLU A 496 -119.28 -27.14 27.50
C GLU A 496 -120.54 -27.25 26.63
N ASN A 497 -120.39 -27.65 25.36
CA ASN A 497 -121.52 -27.94 24.48
C ASN A 497 -122.38 -29.09 25.05
N SER A 498 -121.80 -30.25 25.39
CA SER A 498 -122.54 -31.36 26.02
C SER A 498 -123.16 -30.98 27.38
N LYS A 499 -122.50 -30.11 28.16
CA LYS A 499 -123.06 -29.58 29.41
C LYS A 499 -124.27 -28.68 29.14
N SER A 500 -124.21 -27.81 28.13
CA SER A 500 -125.33 -26.94 27.74
C SER A 500 -126.52 -27.73 27.20
N GLU A 501 -126.28 -28.81 26.44
CA GLU A 501 -127.28 -29.76 25.98
C GLU A 501 -127.95 -30.48 27.16
N THR A 502 -127.16 -30.89 28.17
CA THR A 502 -127.69 -31.48 29.41
C THR A 502 -128.57 -30.49 30.20
N GLU A 503 -128.23 -29.20 30.21
CA GLU A 503 -129.10 -28.16 30.81
C GLU A 503 -130.35 -27.87 29.98
N LEU A 504 -130.27 -27.93 28.65
CA LEU A 504 -131.43 -27.78 27.75
C LEU A 504 -132.44 -28.92 27.97
N LEU A 505 -131.96 -30.17 28.03
CA LEU A 505 -132.77 -31.35 28.33
C LEU A 505 -133.39 -31.28 29.74
N LYS A 506 -132.66 -30.78 30.75
CA LYS A 506 -133.22 -30.50 32.08
C LYS A 506 -134.33 -29.43 32.04
N LYS A 507 -134.15 -28.37 31.24
CA LYS A 507 -135.19 -27.35 31.04
C LYS A 507 -136.42 -27.93 30.35
N GLN A 508 -136.27 -28.72 29.28
CA GLN A 508 -137.38 -29.44 28.65
C GLN A 508 -138.12 -30.34 29.64
N LEU A 509 -137.40 -31.18 30.41
CA LEU A 509 -138.00 -32.05 31.42
C LEU A 509 -138.75 -31.25 32.51
N SER A 510 -138.26 -30.06 32.88
CA SER A 510 -138.96 -29.18 33.82
C SER A 510 -140.22 -28.56 33.21
N SER A 511 -140.19 -28.16 31.93
CA SER A 511 -141.39 -27.68 31.23
C SER A 511 -142.42 -28.78 31.00
N GLU A 512 -142.01 -30.03 30.74
CA GLU A 512 -142.96 -31.14 30.64
C GLU A 512 -143.62 -31.49 31.98
N ARG A 513 -142.90 -31.36 33.11
CA ARG A 513 -143.52 -31.45 34.44
C ARG A 513 -144.57 -30.36 34.66
N VAL A 514 -144.32 -29.14 34.17
CA VAL A 514 -145.28 -28.02 34.24
C VAL A 514 -146.46 -28.23 33.29
N THR A 515 -146.27 -28.77 32.08
CA THR A 515 -147.42 -29.07 31.19
C THR A 515 -148.25 -30.24 31.71
N ILE A 516 -147.64 -31.27 32.31
CA ILE A 516 -148.37 -32.32 33.02
C ILE A 516 -149.18 -31.71 34.18
N GLN A 517 -148.56 -30.88 35.03
CA GLN A 517 -149.26 -30.23 36.14
C GLN A 517 -150.40 -29.31 35.68
N ASN A 518 -150.25 -28.62 34.54
CA ASN A 518 -151.30 -27.83 33.90
C ASN A 518 -152.44 -28.70 33.34
N LEU A 519 -152.12 -29.88 32.80
CA LEU A 519 -153.12 -30.86 32.34
C LEU A 519 -153.86 -31.48 33.53
N GLU A 520 -153.19 -31.72 34.66
CA GLU A 520 -153.82 -32.17 35.92
C GLU A 520 -154.76 -31.10 36.50
N THR A 521 -154.38 -29.81 36.47
CA THR A 521 -155.29 -28.71 36.87
C THR A 521 -156.46 -28.53 35.90
N LEU A 522 -156.26 -28.73 34.59
CA LEU A 522 -157.35 -28.78 33.60
C LEU A 522 -158.30 -29.96 33.83
N LEU A 523 -157.78 -31.14 34.20
CA LEU A 523 -158.59 -32.31 34.55
C LEU A 523 -159.35 -32.12 35.88
N SER A 524 -158.74 -31.43 36.85
CA SER A 524 -159.42 -31.07 38.11
C SER A 524 -160.52 -30.04 37.86
N THR A 525 -160.22 -28.95 37.15
CA THR A 525 -161.22 -27.91 36.84
C THR A 525 -162.32 -28.42 35.92
N SER A 526 -162.05 -29.37 35.02
CA SER A 526 -163.11 -30.06 34.26
C SER A 526 -164.05 -30.84 35.17
N ARG A 527 -163.53 -31.58 36.15
CA ARG A 527 -164.35 -32.34 37.12
C ARG A 527 -165.15 -31.41 38.04
N ASP A 528 -164.57 -30.29 38.48
CA ASP A 528 -165.30 -29.28 39.26
C ASP A 528 -166.39 -28.61 38.42
N ASN A 529 -166.16 -28.37 37.12
CA ASN A 529 -167.15 -27.79 36.22
C ASN A 529 -168.29 -28.79 35.90
N ASP A 530 -167.98 -30.07 35.76
CA ASP A 530 -168.99 -31.14 35.66
C ASP A 530 -169.82 -31.24 36.95
N PHE A 531 -169.19 -31.11 38.13
CA PHE A 531 -169.89 -31.11 39.43
C PHE A 531 -170.78 -29.85 39.61
N GLN A 532 -170.29 -28.68 39.19
CA GLN A 532 -171.08 -27.43 39.13
C GLN A 532 -172.27 -27.57 38.17
N ASN A 533 -172.08 -28.12 36.96
CA ASN A 533 -173.17 -28.40 36.02
C ASN A 533 -174.20 -29.37 36.63
N HIS A 534 -173.75 -30.41 37.34
CA HIS A 534 -174.65 -31.36 38.00
C HIS A 534 -175.45 -30.70 39.13
N LEU A 535 -174.85 -29.77 39.87
CA LEU A 535 -175.50 -28.98 40.92
C LEU A 535 -176.52 -27.99 40.32
N ILE A 536 -176.15 -27.23 39.29
CA ILE A 536 -177.05 -26.32 38.57
C ILE A 536 -178.24 -27.08 37.94
N THR A 537 -177.99 -28.27 37.39
CA THR A 537 -179.07 -29.11 36.84
C THR A 537 -180.03 -29.58 37.95
N HIS A 538 -179.50 -30.01 39.10
CA HIS A 538 -180.32 -30.36 40.27
C HIS A 538 -181.08 -29.16 40.85
N GLU A 539 -180.50 -27.96 40.87
CA GLU A 539 -181.19 -26.72 41.23
C GLU A 539 -182.31 -26.38 40.23
N LYS A 540 -182.10 -26.60 38.93
CA LYS A 540 -183.15 -26.41 37.91
C LYS A 540 -184.26 -27.46 38.00
N ASP A 541 -183.93 -28.73 38.25
CA ASP A 541 -184.94 -29.78 38.43
C ASP A 541 -185.74 -29.60 39.73
N SER A 542 -185.10 -29.16 40.81
CA SER A 542 -185.81 -28.82 42.05
C SER A 542 -186.62 -27.52 41.92
N GLU A 543 -186.17 -26.52 41.16
CA GLU A 543 -186.97 -25.34 40.79
C GLU A 543 -188.20 -25.74 39.94
N ILE A 544 -188.03 -26.64 38.97
CA ILE A 544 -189.13 -27.22 38.17
C ILE A 544 -190.09 -28.02 39.05
N GLN A 545 -189.59 -28.81 40.00
CA GLN A 545 -190.44 -29.57 40.93
C GLN A 545 -191.19 -28.63 41.87
N LEU A 546 -190.56 -27.58 42.40
CA LEU A 546 -191.18 -26.57 43.25
C LEU A 546 -192.21 -25.72 42.47
N LEU A 547 -192.01 -25.52 41.15
CA LEU A 547 -193.01 -24.94 40.24
C LEU A 547 -194.19 -25.89 39.97
N LYS A 548 -193.96 -27.20 39.80
CA LYS A 548 -195.03 -28.22 39.70
C LYS A 548 -195.82 -28.33 40.99
N ASP A 549 -195.15 -28.30 42.14
CA ASP A 549 -195.79 -28.33 43.45
C ASP A 549 -196.51 -27.00 43.75
N LYS A 550 -196.01 -25.86 43.24
CA LYS A 550 -196.78 -24.58 43.21
C LYS A 550 -198.02 -24.68 42.32
N LEU A 551 -197.94 -25.34 41.16
CA LEU A 551 -199.07 -25.53 40.26
C LEU A 551 -200.14 -26.40 40.94
N SER A 552 -199.76 -27.56 41.45
CA SER A 552 -200.60 -28.45 42.27
C SER A 552 -201.17 -27.75 43.52
N LEU A 553 -200.36 -26.94 44.22
CA LEU A 553 -200.82 -26.12 45.34
C LEU A 553 -201.78 -25.01 44.89
N SER A 554 -201.65 -24.51 43.66
CA SER A 554 -202.59 -23.54 43.08
C SER A 554 -203.89 -24.18 42.60
N GLU A 555 -203.86 -25.41 42.08
CA GLU A 555 -205.04 -26.19 41.67
C GLU A 555 -205.81 -26.72 42.88
N SER A 556 -205.10 -27.17 43.92
CA SER A 556 -205.69 -27.51 45.22
C SER A 556 -206.19 -26.26 45.96
N LYS A 557 -205.51 -25.10 45.86
CA LYS A 557 -206.08 -23.82 46.30
C LYS A 557 -207.26 -23.36 45.47
N LEU A 558 -207.33 -23.66 44.16
CA LEU A 558 -208.46 -23.28 43.30
C LEU A 558 -209.69 -24.15 43.63
N THR A 559 -209.51 -25.45 43.86
CA THR A 559 -210.58 -26.35 44.30
C THR A 559 -210.93 -26.16 45.79
N SER A 560 -209.98 -25.73 46.63
CA SER A 560 -210.25 -25.23 47.98
C SER A 560 -211.07 -23.95 47.91
N LEU A 561 -210.63 -22.92 47.18
CA LEU A 561 -211.36 -21.66 46.98
C LEU A 561 -212.72 -21.87 46.30
N THR A 562 -212.90 -22.91 45.48
CA THR A 562 -214.23 -23.26 44.94
C THR A 562 -215.15 -23.79 46.05
N ARG A 563 -214.62 -24.62 46.97
CA ARG A 563 -215.33 -25.03 48.20
C ARG A 563 -215.50 -23.86 49.18
N GLU A 564 -214.53 -22.97 49.26
CA GLU A 564 -214.49 -21.84 50.20
C GLU A 564 -215.32 -20.67 49.70
N VAL A 565 -215.56 -20.51 48.40
CA VAL A 565 -216.61 -19.65 47.83
C VAL A 565 -217.99 -20.26 48.08
N SER A 566 -218.12 -21.59 48.14
CA SER A 566 -219.35 -22.25 48.62
C SER A 566 -219.57 -22.01 50.13
N ILE A 567 -218.52 -22.02 50.95
CA ILE A 567 -218.61 -21.78 52.40
C ILE A 567 -218.66 -20.29 52.75
N LEU A 568 -218.04 -19.40 51.98
CA LEU A 568 -218.20 -17.95 52.10
C LEU A 568 -219.54 -17.48 51.52
N ARG A 569 -220.20 -18.25 50.64
CA ARG A 569 -221.65 -18.09 50.43
C ARG A 569 -222.44 -18.42 51.70
N ASN A 570 -222.09 -19.48 52.43
CA ASN A 570 -222.67 -19.76 53.75
C ASN A 570 -222.28 -18.73 54.83
N LYS A 571 -221.13 -18.04 54.69
CA LYS A 571 -220.57 -17.17 55.75
C LYS A 571 -220.73 -15.67 55.50
N LEU A 572 -220.88 -15.20 54.26
CA LEU A 572 -221.35 -13.84 53.96
C LEU A 572 -222.83 -13.68 54.36
N ALA A 573 -223.61 -14.77 54.29
CA ALA A 573 -224.94 -14.86 54.89
C ALA A 573 -224.94 -14.73 56.43
N GLN A 574 -223.78 -14.82 57.09
CA GLN A 574 -223.61 -14.64 58.53
C GLN A 574 -222.90 -13.31 58.86
N LEU A 575 -221.83 -13.01 58.14
CA LEU A 575 -220.88 -11.92 58.34
C LEU A 575 -221.33 -10.67 57.57
N GLN A 576 -222.61 -10.31 57.58
CA GLN A 576 -223.04 -9.05 56.99
C GLN A 576 -222.51 -7.88 57.91
N THR A 577 -221.12 -7.82 58.14
CA THR A 577 -220.13 -7.32 59.27
C THR A 577 -218.24 -6.74 59.27
N ASP A 578 -216.81 -6.25 58.40
CA ASP A 578 -214.83 -5.65 58.28
C ASP A 578 -213.14 -4.88 57.15
N TYR A 579 -211.47 -4.35 57.12
CA TYR A 579 -209.81 -3.57 56.13
C TYR A 579 -207.71 -3.01 56.05
N ASP A 580 -206.37 -2.41 55.09
CA ASP A 580 -204.54 -1.50 54.69
C ASP A 580 -202.44 -1.39 54.13
N ILE A 581 -201.09 -0.40 53.62
CA ILE A 581 -199.11 -0.18 53.00
C ILE A 581 -197.38 1.04 52.56
N VAL A 582 -195.74 1.15 51.94
CA VAL A 582 -193.96 2.16 51.67
C VAL A 582 -192.13 2.55 50.58
N LYS A 583 -190.55 3.33 50.50
CA LYS A 583 -188.82 3.85 49.48
C LYS A 583 -186.79 4.63 49.43
N ARG A 584 -185.37 5.10 48.51
CA ARG A 584 -183.42 5.80 48.37
C ARG A 584 -181.72 6.49 47.22
N GLN A 585 -180.07 7.07 47.19
CA GLN A 585 -178.40 7.78 46.17
C GLN A 585 -176.31 8.41 46.11
N LEU A 586 -174.96 9.00 45.17
CA LEU A 586 -173.04 9.78 44.86
C LEU A 586 -171.21 10.08 43.67
N THR A 587 -169.50 10.29 43.49
CA THR A 587 -167.86 10.88 42.38
C THR A 587 -165.74 10.92 41.96
N THR A 588 -164.42 11.46 40.96
CA THR A 588 -162.40 11.61 40.56
C THR A 588 -160.77 12.15 39.25
N GLU A 589 -159.06 12.33 39.01
CA GLU A 589 -157.40 12.97 37.97
C GLU A 589 -155.34 13.16 37.25
N GLN A 590 -153.90 13.45 36.31
CA GLN A 590 -151.90 13.81 35.96
C GLN A 590 -150.21 14.03 34.61
N PHE A 591 -148.53 14.43 34.37
CA PHE A 591 -146.86 14.55 33.18
C PHE A 591 -144.82 15.17 32.80
N GLU A 592 -143.49 15.28 31.67
CA GLU A 592 -141.51 15.44 31.08
C GLU A 592 -139.78 16.36 30.19
N ARG A 593 -138.16 16.15 29.57
CA ARG A 593 -136.26 16.75 29.00
C ARG A 593 -134.64 17.22 27.65
N GLU A 594 -132.93 17.30 27.35
CA GLU A 594 -131.30 17.90 26.23
C GLU A 594 -129.19 17.93 25.76
N ARG A 595 -127.92 18.37 24.64
CA ARG A 595 -125.95 18.80 24.19
C ARG A 595 -124.20 18.74 22.91
N ALA A 596 -122.68 19.42 22.44
CA ALA A 596 -120.91 19.32 21.38
C ALA A 596 -119.06 20.20 20.71
N ILE A 597 -117.51 20.01 19.93
CA ILE A 597 -115.79 20.82 19.13
C ILE A 597 -113.81 20.59 18.29
N GLN A 598 -112.45 21.31 17.47
CA GLN A 598 -110.54 21.19 16.71
C GLN A 598 -108.79 22.09 15.83
N GLU A 599 -107.21 21.89 15.15
CA GLU A 599 -105.44 22.66 14.44
C GLU A 599 -103.66 22.50 13.23
N MET A 600 -102.10 23.13 12.81
CA MET A 600 -100.50 23.14 11.68
C MET A 600 -98.72 23.55 11.67
N ARG A 601 -97.69 23.04 10.80
CA ARG A 601 -96.10 23.34 10.68
C ARG A 601 -94.99 24.10 9.61
N ARG A 602 -94.20 23.65 8.49
CA ARG A 602 -92.65 23.98 8.06
C ARG A 602 -91.96 24.38 6.56
N LEU A 603 -90.56 24.60 6.35
CA LEU A 603 -89.50 24.95 5.20
C LEU A 603 -89.10 26.47 4.88
N GLY A 604 -87.82 26.87 4.60
CA GLY A 604 -87.33 28.28 4.79
C GLY A 604 -87.35 29.34 3.64
N TYR A 605 -88.18 30.38 3.79
CA TYR A 605 -88.05 31.73 3.21
C TYR A 605 -88.55 32.77 4.24
N THR A 606 -87.85 33.91 4.41
CA THR A 606 -88.16 34.92 5.46
C THR A 606 -88.73 36.22 4.90
N THR A 607 -89.92 36.66 5.33
CA THR A 607 -90.33 38.08 5.42
C THR A 607 -91.69 38.25 6.16
N THR A 608 -91.73 39.13 7.19
CA THR A 608 -92.85 40.03 7.63
C THR A 608 -94.29 39.46 7.86
N THR A 609 -95.10 39.83 8.87
CA THR A 609 -95.33 41.14 9.55
C THR A 609 -96.06 40.95 10.92
N PHE A 610 -96.05 41.98 11.78
CA PHE A 610 -96.91 42.22 12.98
C PHE A 610 -98.44 42.31 12.65
N PRO A 611 -99.43 42.39 13.60
CA PRO A 611 -99.35 42.74 15.04
C PRO A 611 -100.31 42.02 16.07
N ALA A 612 -100.09 42.34 17.36
CA ALA A 612 -101.04 42.62 18.47
C ALA A 612 -102.25 41.72 18.91
N SER A 613 -102.26 41.48 20.25
CA SER A 613 -103.38 41.57 21.23
C SER A 613 -104.48 40.49 21.43
N SER A 614 -104.64 40.14 22.71
CA SER A 614 -105.77 39.53 23.48
C SER A 614 -107.14 40.25 23.29
N PRO A 615 -108.34 39.80 23.81
CA PRO A 615 -108.54 39.07 25.09
C PRO A 615 -109.81 38.15 25.35
N LEU A 616 -109.82 37.50 26.52
CA LEU A 616 -110.94 37.21 27.49
C LEU A 616 -112.22 36.36 27.19
N SER A 617 -112.38 35.31 28.03
CA SER A 617 -113.58 34.92 28.84
C SER A 617 -114.83 34.17 28.28
N SER A 618 -115.48 33.39 29.17
CA SER A 618 -116.51 32.38 28.89
C SER A 618 -117.73 32.40 29.83
N THR A 619 -118.91 31.91 29.40
CA THR A 619 -120.11 31.68 30.27
C THR A 619 -121.12 30.66 29.66
N LEU A 620 -121.76 29.90 30.57
CA LEU A 620 -122.92 28.96 30.54
C LEU A 620 -124.02 29.06 29.42
N ARG A 621 -124.76 27.94 29.14
CA ARG A 621 -126.19 27.66 29.57
C ARG A 621 -127.20 26.98 28.56
N SER A 622 -127.66 25.74 28.83
CA SER A 622 -129.07 25.21 28.63
C SER A 622 -129.69 25.08 27.19
N PRO A 623 -131.04 24.90 26.94
CA PRO A 623 -132.01 23.85 27.38
C PRO A 623 -133.02 23.28 26.33
N SER A 624 -133.47 22.01 26.48
CA SER A 624 -134.81 21.45 26.07
C SER A 624 -135.21 21.59 24.56
N PRO A 625 -136.48 21.46 24.08
CA PRO A 625 -137.68 20.74 24.57
C PRO A 625 -138.48 19.90 23.49
N SER A 626 -139.24 18.87 23.94
CA SER A 626 -140.65 18.53 23.51
C SER A 626 -140.97 18.29 22.00
N PRO A 627 -142.24 18.13 21.51
CA PRO A 627 -143.54 17.95 22.21
C PRO A 627 -144.49 16.81 21.72
N GLU A 628 -145.55 16.58 22.53
CA GLU A 628 -146.96 16.26 22.20
C GLU A 628 -147.36 15.08 21.27
N GLY A 629 -148.49 14.38 21.52
CA GLY A 629 -149.45 14.55 22.61
C GLY A 629 -150.63 13.55 22.60
N ALA A 630 -151.38 13.51 23.72
CA ALA A 630 -152.75 12.98 23.79
C ALA A 630 -153.70 13.89 22.94
N PHE A 631 -154.97 13.60 22.65
CA PHE A 631 -156.13 13.19 23.48
C PHE A 631 -157.17 12.51 22.54
N SER A 632 -158.09 11.62 22.92
CA SER A 632 -159.11 11.57 24.00
C SER A 632 -160.35 12.45 23.80
N ILE A 633 -161.51 11.92 24.24
CA ILE A 633 -162.77 12.60 24.66
C ILE A 633 -163.84 12.95 23.60
N THR A 634 -165.04 12.41 23.83
CA THR A 634 -166.37 13.08 23.93
C THR A 634 -167.38 12.01 24.42
N THR A 635 -168.40 12.23 25.26
CA THR A 635 -168.98 13.48 25.81
C THR A 635 -169.53 13.24 27.23
N GLU A 636 -169.63 14.33 28.00
CA GLU A 636 -170.34 14.57 29.27
C GLU A 636 -171.83 14.11 29.28
N ARG A 637 -172.70 14.19 30.32
CA ARG A 637 -172.75 14.59 31.76
C ARG A 637 -174.17 14.13 32.25
N THR A 638 -174.63 14.10 33.50
CA THR A 638 -174.31 14.74 34.80
C THR A 638 -174.63 13.81 35.99
N GLU A 639 -173.77 13.84 37.01
CA GLU A 639 -174.06 14.12 38.43
C GLU A 639 -175.49 13.75 38.94
N LYS A 640 -175.71 12.98 40.02
CA LYS A 640 -175.11 13.02 41.37
C LYS A 640 -175.16 11.57 42.01
N ASN A 641 -174.16 10.68 41.75
CA ASN A 641 -174.19 9.17 41.49
C ASN A 641 -174.02 8.04 42.61
N VAL A 642 -172.82 7.65 43.17
CA VAL A 642 -172.59 6.87 44.49
C VAL A 642 -171.42 7.40 45.44
N GLY A 643 -171.53 7.51 46.80
CA GLY A 643 -170.40 7.76 47.76
C GLY A 643 -170.43 6.93 49.07
N PHE A 644 -169.40 6.11 49.26
CA PHE A 644 -169.19 5.16 50.36
C PHE A 644 -167.73 5.25 50.83
N LYS A 645 -167.48 4.82 52.08
CA LYS A 645 -166.19 4.93 52.74
C LYS A 645 -165.80 3.57 53.33
N ASP A 646 -164.48 3.34 53.34
CA ASP A 646 -163.76 2.16 53.86
C ASP A 646 -163.91 0.86 53.03
#